data_AF-A0A6A4TI03-F1
#
_entry.id   AF-A0A6A4TI03-F1
#
_cell.length_a   1.000
_cell.length_b   1.000
_cell.length_c   1.000
_cell.angle_alpha   90.00
_cell.angle_beta   90.00
_cell.angle_gamma   90.00
#
_symmetry.space_group_name_H-M   'P 1'
#
loop_
_entity.id
_entity.type
_entity.pdbx_description
1 polymer ?
#
loop_
_entity_poly.entity_id
_entity_poly.type
_entity_poly.pdbx_seq_one_letter_code
_entity_poly.pdbx_strand_id
1 'polypeptide(L)'
;MGSQRNGFKRERFVLSVDVGTTSVRCHVYDQETKIRGSCSTQVVALYPEVGHVEMDPAAIWKGFITVVKGAVQDAGVQMCQIQALGISTQRGTFTTWDRKTGVPFHNFISWQDLRAADLVKSWNRSCTMNGIQGVMKVLYFLTRQKRLLAASLIVFSTQHVSLRLVWALTHYKQIRQAVAEGNCCFGTIDTWLLYKLTKGKVHATDYSNASSTGIFDSYQMCWSGLLCSLLSLPLSIFPKVENTSHDFGSTDPSIFGLSIPIMSVMADQQAAMFGECCFDVGDVKITMGTGTFMDINTGCKPHTSVAGLYPLVGWKIGPEVVYLAEGNSADTGTAIIWAQKLDLFSDIRETSAMAYSVSDSDGVCFVPSFSGLQAPLNDPKACASLMGLKPSTTKSHLVRAILESVAFRNKQLYETMMRDTHIPITKIRVDGGVSANDFVMQLTADLFGRKVARLQHREMSCLGAAFVAGLRAGFWRTREELKKLQSTDKVFLPKVVDRDDSGSWNREYTPVLQSWERALRRSMNWDKKPHILDQRGEEEKDKQSITAMATTEDKAATKENVSSWKDSIYNPRTGELLGRTACSWGLILLFYLVFYCFLAGMFALTMWVMLLTLDDNVPKYRDRVPYPGLVIRPHALDMAFNKSDPPKYAQYVKNLESFLQRYNDTKQESNEDCPPGDYFMQDDAPEKKVCRFKRSALSFCSGLSDTNFGYSEGKPCVLLKMNRIIGLKPRGDPYINCTVKKDNPIQMQYFPSEGRIDKMYFPYYGKNIHEDYVQPLVAVKLLLTKEDYNKELAVECRVEGSDLCNNDERDKFLGRVTFRIKVVDIDVNRKLIAIATKPFGAIV
;
A
#
# COMPACT_ATOMS: atom_id res chain seq x y z
N MET A 1 44.31 -21.15 -31.44
CA MET A 1 45.77 -21.37 -31.48
C MET A 1 46.46 -20.05 -31.79
N GLY A 2 47.49 -19.70 -31.02
CA GLY A 2 48.66 -18.88 -31.38
C GLY A 2 48.50 -17.46 -31.95
N SER A 3 48.64 -16.45 -31.10
CA SER A 3 49.34 -15.20 -31.47
C SER A 3 49.99 -14.59 -30.23
N GLN A 4 50.96 -15.31 -29.66
CA GLN A 4 52.05 -14.68 -28.93
C GLN A 4 52.96 -14.03 -29.98
N ARG A 5 52.77 -12.74 -30.25
CA ARG A 5 53.84 -11.90 -30.80
C ARG A 5 54.24 -10.95 -29.68
N ASN A 6 55.51 -11.07 -29.26
CA ASN A 6 56.27 -10.15 -28.39
C ASN A 6 56.17 -10.28 -26.86
N GLY A 7 55.89 -11.46 -26.27
CA GLY A 7 56.08 -11.66 -24.82
C GLY A 7 55.18 -10.83 -23.88
N PHE A 8 54.47 -9.83 -24.40
CA PHE A 8 53.44 -9.07 -23.72
C PHE A 8 52.13 -9.86 -23.79
N LYS A 9 51.69 -10.37 -22.64
CA LYS A 9 50.34 -10.89 -22.49
C LYS A 9 49.40 -9.71 -22.73
N ARG A 10 48.61 -9.73 -23.80
CA ARG A 10 47.67 -8.64 -24.12
C ARG A 10 46.73 -8.46 -22.91
N GLU A 11 46.84 -7.33 -22.23
CA GLU A 11 45.98 -7.02 -21.08
C GLU A 11 44.53 -7.09 -21.52
N ARG A 12 43.73 -7.78 -20.71
CA ARG A 12 42.30 -8.01 -20.96
C ARG A 12 41.52 -7.33 -19.86
N PHE A 13 40.30 -6.93 -20.19
CA PHE A 13 39.41 -6.24 -19.27
C PHE A 13 38.00 -6.80 -19.36
N VAL A 14 37.22 -6.58 -18.29
CA VAL A 14 35.77 -6.82 -18.29
C VAL A 14 35.07 -5.48 -18.31
N LEU A 15 34.13 -5.33 -19.24
CA LEU A 15 33.26 -4.17 -19.33
C LEU A 15 31.96 -4.49 -18.60
N SER A 16 31.43 -3.54 -17.84
CA SER A 16 30.10 -3.66 -17.27
C SER A 16 29.32 -2.37 -17.41
N VAL A 17 28.03 -2.49 -17.72
CA VAL A 17 27.12 -1.36 -17.84
C VAL A 17 25.96 -1.55 -16.86
N ASP A 18 25.71 -0.54 -16.06
CA ASP A 18 24.58 -0.47 -15.14
C ASP A 18 23.58 0.59 -15.62
N VAL A 19 22.38 0.15 -15.97
CA VAL A 19 21.27 1.01 -16.42
C VAL A 19 20.32 1.24 -15.24
N GLY A 20 20.70 2.17 -14.37
CA GLY A 20 19.92 2.56 -13.20
C GLY A 20 18.80 3.56 -13.51
N THR A 21 18.03 3.94 -12.48
CA THR A 21 16.91 4.87 -12.62
C THR A 21 17.34 6.32 -12.86
N THR A 22 18.47 6.74 -12.29
CA THR A 22 18.96 8.14 -12.38
C THR A 22 20.11 8.33 -13.37
N SER A 23 20.84 7.26 -13.68
CA SER A 23 22.01 7.31 -14.53
C SER A 23 22.30 5.97 -15.17
N VAL A 24 22.84 6.00 -16.39
CA VAL A 24 23.51 4.87 -17.02
C VAL A 24 25.00 5.02 -16.76
N ARG A 25 25.67 3.96 -16.30
CA ARG A 25 27.10 3.99 -15.97
C ARG A 25 27.81 2.80 -16.58
N CYS A 26 29.07 2.98 -16.94
CA CYS A 26 29.91 1.92 -17.44
C CYS A 26 31.28 1.99 -16.81
N HIS A 27 31.80 0.85 -16.38
CA HIS A 27 33.16 0.69 -15.85
C HIS A 27 33.92 -0.38 -16.63
N VAL A 28 35.24 -0.14 -16.78
CA VAL A 28 36.21 -1.10 -17.28
C VAL A 28 37.02 -1.62 -16.10
N TYR A 29 36.98 -2.93 -15.85
CA TYR A 29 37.68 -3.56 -14.73
C TYR A 29 38.89 -4.35 -15.22
N ASP A 30 39.99 -4.23 -14.47
CA ASP A 30 41.15 -5.12 -14.60
C ASP A 30 41.01 -6.38 -13.73
N GLN A 31 42.04 -7.24 -13.75
CA GLN A 31 42.07 -8.50 -13.00
C GLN A 31 41.98 -8.31 -11.48
N GLU A 32 42.44 -7.16 -10.97
CA GLU A 32 42.44 -6.78 -9.55
C GLU A 32 41.13 -6.07 -9.15
N THR A 33 40.14 -6.02 -10.04
CA THR A 33 38.85 -5.33 -9.86
C THR A 33 38.95 -3.81 -9.75
N LYS A 34 40.09 -3.23 -10.13
CA LYS A 34 40.26 -1.78 -10.17
C LYS A 34 39.55 -1.22 -11.41
N ILE A 35 38.88 -0.09 -11.22
CA ILE A 35 38.24 0.65 -12.30
C ILE A 35 39.35 1.35 -13.09
N ARG A 36 39.60 0.90 -14.32
CA ARG A 36 40.57 1.50 -15.24
C ARG A 36 40.01 2.69 -15.98
N GLY A 37 38.72 2.68 -16.25
CA GLY A 37 37.99 3.79 -16.83
C GLY A 37 36.52 3.72 -16.49
N SER A 38 35.89 4.88 -16.43
CA SER A 38 34.49 5.04 -16.06
C SER A 38 33.82 6.11 -16.89
N CYS A 39 32.54 5.92 -17.20
CA CYS A 39 31.73 6.95 -17.80
C CYS A 39 30.30 6.81 -17.31
N SER A 40 29.62 7.94 -17.11
CA SER A 40 28.22 7.96 -16.75
C SER A 40 27.47 9.04 -17.52
N THR A 41 26.17 8.83 -17.69
CA THR A 41 25.25 9.82 -18.23
C THR A 41 23.96 9.76 -17.43
N GLN A 42 23.28 10.91 -17.32
CA GLN A 42 22.00 10.99 -16.64
C GLN A 42 20.90 10.28 -17.44
N VAL A 43 19.99 9.60 -16.72
CA VAL A 43 18.73 9.11 -17.26
C VAL A 43 17.68 10.19 -17.07
N VAL A 44 17.00 10.57 -18.16
CA VAL A 44 15.93 11.56 -18.14
C VAL A 44 14.60 10.84 -17.96
N ALA A 45 13.96 11.05 -16.81
CA ALA A 45 12.60 10.61 -16.58
C ALA A 45 11.60 11.57 -17.24
N LEU A 46 10.61 11.01 -17.91
CA LEU A 46 9.52 11.73 -18.56
C LEU A 46 8.26 11.58 -17.71
N TYR A 47 7.53 12.68 -17.53
CA TYR A 47 6.29 12.72 -16.73
C TYR A 47 5.14 13.22 -17.61
N PRO A 48 4.61 12.37 -18.52
CA PRO A 48 3.57 12.80 -19.46
C PRO A 48 2.26 13.16 -18.76
N GLU A 49 1.94 12.46 -17.67
CA GLU A 49 0.76 12.69 -16.84
C GLU A 49 1.12 12.48 -15.37
N VAL A 50 0.23 12.91 -14.46
CA VAL A 50 0.42 12.74 -13.02
C VAL A 50 0.53 11.24 -12.67
N GLY A 51 1.60 10.87 -11.97
CA GLY A 51 1.88 9.48 -11.61
C GLY A 51 2.44 8.63 -12.75
N HIS A 52 2.50 9.14 -13.99
CA HIS A 52 3.16 8.44 -15.09
C HIS A 52 4.65 8.76 -15.09
N VAL A 53 5.47 7.73 -15.22
CA VAL A 53 6.93 7.84 -15.24
C VAL A 53 7.45 6.99 -16.39
N GLU A 54 7.98 7.66 -17.40
CA GLU A 54 8.46 7.04 -18.63
C GLU A 54 9.94 7.34 -18.90
N MET A 55 10.57 6.56 -19.76
CA MET A 55 11.91 6.81 -20.27
C MET A 55 11.95 6.57 -21.78
N ASP A 56 12.52 7.50 -22.54
CA ASP A 56 12.67 7.35 -23.99
C ASP A 56 13.68 6.23 -24.31
N PRO A 57 13.27 5.15 -25.02
CA PRO A 57 14.17 4.08 -25.43
C PRO A 57 15.37 4.57 -26.24
N ALA A 58 15.18 5.55 -27.13
CA ALA A 58 16.26 6.10 -27.94
C ALA A 58 17.31 6.82 -27.08
N ALA A 59 16.87 7.58 -26.07
CA ALA A 59 17.75 8.22 -25.10
C ALA A 59 18.54 7.18 -24.26
N ILE A 60 17.87 6.12 -23.78
CA ILE A 60 18.53 5.03 -23.04
C ILE A 60 19.59 4.34 -23.91
N TRP A 61 19.26 4.04 -25.17
CA TRP A 61 20.22 3.44 -26.11
C TRP A 61 21.42 4.35 -26.40
N LYS A 62 21.17 5.62 -26.72
CA LYS A 62 22.25 6.59 -26.94
C LYS A 62 23.13 6.70 -25.70
N GLY A 63 22.53 6.74 -24.51
CA GLY A 63 23.23 6.76 -23.23
C GLY A 63 24.12 5.53 -23.05
N PHE A 64 23.58 4.33 -23.27
CA PHE A 64 24.32 3.07 -23.22
C PHE A 64 25.55 3.08 -24.12
N ILE A 65 25.39 3.45 -25.40
CA ILE A 65 26.51 3.51 -26.35
C ILE A 65 27.55 4.54 -25.94
N THR A 66 27.09 5.71 -25.45
CA THR A 66 27.96 6.80 -25.00
C THR A 66 28.83 6.36 -23.84
N VAL A 67 28.24 5.73 -22.81
CA VAL A 67 29.01 5.32 -21.63
C VAL A 67 29.97 4.18 -21.92
N VAL A 68 29.61 3.24 -22.81
CA VAL A 68 30.52 2.16 -23.21
C VAL A 68 31.75 2.72 -23.92
N LYS A 69 31.54 3.60 -24.92
CA LYS A 69 32.64 4.24 -25.65
C LYS A 69 33.47 5.13 -24.72
N GLY A 70 32.80 5.92 -23.87
CA GLY A 70 33.44 6.81 -22.92
C GLY A 70 34.31 6.07 -21.89
N ALA A 71 33.81 5.00 -21.29
CA ALA A 71 34.56 4.24 -20.27
C ALA A 71 35.81 3.54 -20.85
N VAL A 72 35.70 3.02 -22.08
CA VAL A 72 36.83 2.39 -22.77
C VAL A 72 37.88 3.44 -23.18
N GLN A 73 37.42 4.61 -23.64
CA GLN A 73 38.31 5.73 -23.95
C GLN A 73 39.02 6.26 -22.69
N ASP A 74 38.27 6.47 -21.60
CA ASP A 74 38.79 6.91 -20.30
C ASP A 74 39.84 5.92 -19.74
N ALA A 75 39.62 4.62 -19.96
CA ALA A 75 40.59 3.58 -19.59
C ALA A 75 41.89 3.59 -20.42
N GLY A 76 41.90 4.29 -21.56
CA GLY A 76 43.03 4.26 -22.51
C GLY A 76 43.23 2.88 -23.17
N VAL A 77 42.17 2.06 -23.25
CA VAL A 77 42.23 0.70 -23.81
C VAL A 77 41.45 0.59 -25.12
N GLN A 78 41.72 -0.45 -25.91
CA GLN A 78 40.99 -0.72 -27.14
C GLN A 78 39.80 -1.66 -26.89
N MET A 79 38.70 -1.48 -27.62
CA MET A 79 37.52 -2.36 -27.54
C MET A 79 37.85 -3.85 -27.73
N CYS A 80 38.88 -4.20 -28.52
CA CYS A 80 39.31 -5.59 -28.71
C CYS A 80 40.02 -6.22 -27.50
N GLN A 81 40.32 -5.43 -26.45
CA GLN A 81 40.84 -5.92 -25.18
C GLN A 81 39.71 -6.28 -24.20
N ILE A 82 38.47 -5.94 -24.51
CA ILE A 82 37.30 -6.29 -23.71
C ILE A 82 36.97 -7.77 -23.96
N GLN A 83 37.09 -8.58 -22.91
CA GLN A 83 36.85 -10.02 -22.99
C GLN A 83 35.37 -10.36 -22.83
N ALA A 84 34.63 -9.58 -22.05
CA ALA A 84 33.22 -9.80 -21.78
C ALA A 84 32.52 -8.49 -21.40
N LEU A 85 31.23 -8.44 -21.72
CA LEU A 85 30.27 -7.43 -21.26
C LEU A 85 29.27 -8.06 -20.29
N GLY A 86 29.17 -7.46 -19.10
CA GLY A 86 28.06 -7.67 -18.16
C GLY A 86 27.09 -6.50 -18.19
N ILE A 87 25.78 -6.77 -18.08
CA ILE A 87 24.76 -5.73 -18.06
C ILE A 87 23.91 -5.90 -16.80
N SER A 88 23.85 -4.86 -15.96
CA SER A 88 22.84 -4.73 -14.91
C SER A 88 21.79 -3.69 -15.27
N THR A 89 20.55 -3.90 -14.87
CA THR A 89 19.46 -2.97 -15.16
C THR A 89 18.52 -2.80 -13.97
N GLN A 90 17.97 -1.60 -13.82
CA GLN A 90 16.83 -1.37 -12.93
C GLN A 90 15.69 -2.35 -13.27
N ARG A 91 15.08 -2.90 -12.23
CA ARG A 91 14.00 -3.87 -12.34
C ARG A 91 12.67 -3.23 -12.72
N GLY A 92 11.71 -4.04 -13.15
CA GLY A 92 10.32 -3.64 -13.34
C GLY A 92 10.05 -2.61 -14.44
N THR A 93 11.07 -2.04 -15.08
CA THR A 93 10.89 -1.09 -16.20
C THR A 93 10.86 -1.85 -17.52
N PHE A 94 9.82 -1.65 -18.32
CA PHE A 94 9.58 -2.46 -19.52
C PHE A 94 9.08 -1.64 -20.71
N THR A 95 9.23 -2.21 -21.90
CA THR A 95 8.61 -1.73 -23.13
C THR A 95 8.11 -2.91 -23.97
N THR A 96 7.35 -2.63 -25.01
CA THR A 96 6.98 -3.58 -26.07
C THR A 96 7.40 -3.03 -27.42
N TRP A 97 7.78 -3.91 -28.34
CA TRP A 97 8.24 -3.51 -29.67
C TRP A 97 7.84 -4.50 -30.74
N ASP A 98 7.87 -4.03 -31.99
CA ASP A 98 7.66 -4.85 -33.16
C ASP A 98 8.87 -5.75 -33.41
N ARG A 99 8.64 -7.07 -33.50
CA ARG A 99 9.69 -8.11 -33.60
C ARG A 99 10.53 -7.97 -34.87
N LYS A 100 9.95 -7.49 -35.97
CA LYS A 100 10.63 -7.36 -37.27
C LYS A 100 11.44 -6.08 -37.36
N THR A 101 10.87 -4.96 -36.92
CA THR A 101 11.49 -3.64 -37.09
C THR A 101 12.34 -3.23 -35.89
N GLY A 102 12.08 -3.80 -34.71
CA GLY A 102 12.74 -3.40 -33.46
C GLY A 102 12.28 -2.04 -32.92
N VAL A 103 11.21 -1.47 -33.48
CA VAL A 103 10.67 -0.16 -33.08
C VAL A 103 9.75 -0.34 -31.87
N PRO A 104 10.01 0.34 -30.75
CA PRO A 104 9.12 0.32 -29.58
C PRO A 104 7.75 0.92 -29.92
N PHE A 105 6.68 0.32 -29.38
CA PHE A 105 5.33 0.85 -29.51
C PHE A 105 5.07 2.02 -28.55
N HIS A 106 5.85 2.11 -27.48
CA HIS A 106 5.76 3.16 -26.47
C HIS A 106 7.11 3.34 -25.75
N ASN A 107 7.21 4.41 -24.96
CA ASN A 107 8.36 4.63 -24.08
C ASN A 107 8.49 3.51 -23.04
N PHE A 108 9.66 3.36 -22.42
CA PHE A 108 9.75 2.49 -21.25
C PHE A 108 8.81 3.00 -20.15
N ILE A 109 7.98 2.11 -19.61
CA ILE A 109 7.14 2.40 -18.44
C ILE A 109 7.95 2.02 -17.20
N SER A 110 8.31 3.02 -16.40
CA SER A 110 9.18 2.87 -15.22
C SER A 110 8.54 2.03 -14.12
N TRP A 111 9.34 1.41 -13.27
CA TRP A 111 8.89 0.72 -12.05
C TRP A 111 8.20 1.67 -11.05
N GLN A 112 8.45 2.97 -11.15
CA GLN A 112 7.83 4.01 -10.32
C GLN A 112 6.43 4.41 -10.81
N ASP A 113 6.04 3.95 -11.99
CA ASP A 113 4.82 4.38 -12.67
C ASP A 113 3.55 3.87 -11.96
N LEU A 114 2.59 4.77 -11.78
CA LEU A 114 1.34 4.55 -11.06
C LEU A 114 0.11 4.45 -11.98
N ARG A 115 0.26 4.42 -13.32
CA ARG A 115 -0.88 4.38 -14.27
C ARG A 115 -1.81 3.19 -14.07
N ALA A 116 -1.27 2.10 -13.53
CA ALA A 116 -2.02 0.87 -13.23
C ALA A 116 -2.54 0.82 -11.78
N ALA A 117 -2.46 1.89 -10.99
CA ALA A 117 -2.84 1.89 -9.57
C ALA A 117 -4.30 1.48 -9.35
N ASP A 118 -5.24 2.02 -10.14
CA ASP A 118 -6.65 1.65 -10.04
C ASP A 118 -6.89 0.21 -10.51
N LEU A 119 -6.17 -0.24 -11.53
CA LEU A 119 -6.23 -1.63 -11.98
C LEU A 119 -5.73 -2.58 -10.87
N VAL A 120 -4.59 -2.28 -10.24
CA VAL A 120 -4.05 -3.02 -9.08
C VAL A 120 -5.07 -3.09 -7.95
N LYS A 121 -5.68 -1.94 -7.60
CA LYS A 121 -6.68 -1.85 -6.53
C LYS A 121 -7.93 -2.66 -6.86
N SER A 122 -8.42 -2.58 -8.09
CA SER A 122 -9.61 -3.34 -8.54
C SER A 122 -9.37 -4.85 -8.50
N TRP A 123 -8.21 -5.31 -8.98
CA TRP A 123 -7.82 -6.72 -8.96
C TRP A 123 -7.66 -7.25 -7.54
N ASN A 124 -6.93 -6.54 -6.68
CA ASN A 124 -6.71 -6.96 -5.30
C ASN A 124 -7.99 -6.99 -4.45
N ARG A 125 -9.05 -6.26 -4.86
CA ARG A 125 -10.37 -6.26 -4.20
C ARG A 125 -11.38 -7.18 -4.87
N SER A 126 -11.04 -7.79 -6.00
CA SER A 126 -11.97 -8.59 -6.80
C SER A 126 -12.38 -9.89 -6.09
N CYS A 127 -13.62 -10.32 -6.30
CA CYS A 127 -14.09 -11.63 -5.85
C CYS A 127 -13.26 -12.77 -6.45
N THR A 128 -12.77 -12.62 -7.68
CA THR A 128 -11.87 -13.57 -8.35
C THR A 128 -10.59 -13.77 -7.55
N MET A 129 -9.91 -12.68 -7.17
CA MET A 129 -8.67 -12.78 -6.38
C MET A 129 -8.94 -13.38 -5.00
N ASN A 130 -9.99 -12.93 -4.30
CA ASN A 130 -10.38 -13.49 -3.00
C ASN A 130 -10.68 -15.00 -3.10
N GLY A 131 -11.36 -15.42 -4.16
CA GLY A 131 -11.66 -16.82 -4.44
C GLY A 131 -10.39 -17.65 -4.70
N ILE A 132 -9.48 -17.15 -5.55
CA ILE A 132 -8.19 -17.82 -5.82
C ILE A 132 -7.39 -17.96 -4.53
N GLN A 133 -7.23 -16.89 -3.76
CA GLN A 133 -6.52 -16.93 -2.49
C GLN A 133 -7.16 -17.93 -1.53
N GLY A 134 -8.49 -17.95 -1.42
CA GLY A 134 -9.23 -18.92 -0.61
C GLY A 134 -9.00 -20.38 -1.03
N VAL A 135 -9.13 -20.68 -2.32
CA VAL A 135 -8.87 -22.02 -2.88
C VAL A 135 -7.42 -22.43 -2.63
N MET A 136 -6.46 -21.54 -2.87
CA MET A 136 -5.03 -21.84 -2.64
C MET A 136 -4.72 -22.04 -1.16
N LYS A 137 -5.39 -21.34 -0.22
CA LYS A 137 -5.29 -21.60 1.22
C LYS A 137 -5.78 -22.99 1.58
N VAL A 138 -6.93 -23.42 1.05
CA VAL A 138 -7.48 -24.76 1.28
C VAL A 138 -6.55 -25.84 0.70
N LEU A 139 -6.10 -25.66 -0.53
CA LEU A 139 -5.16 -26.59 -1.16
C LEU A 139 -3.83 -26.64 -0.40
N TYR A 140 -3.32 -25.52 0.08
CA TYR A 140 -2.15 -25.48 0.96
C TYR A 140 -2.42 -26.22 2.27
N PHE A 141 -3.58 -26.04 2.90
CA PHE A 141 -3.93 -26.76 4.13
C PHE A 141 -3.89 -28.29 3.93
N LEU A 142 -4.41 -28.78 2.79
CA LEU A 142 -4.46 -30.20 2.44
C LEU A 142 -3.10 -30.77 2.03
N THR A 143 -2.30 -30.02 1.26
CA THR A 143 -1.07 -30.53 0.61
C THR A 143 0.23 -30.09 1.29
N ARG A 144 0.17 -29.01 2.08
CA ARG A 144 1.31 -28.31 2.70
C ARG A 144 2.40 -27.86 1.73
N GLN A 145 2.07 -27.73 0.44
CA GLN A 145 3.02 -27.26 -0.58
C GLN A 145 3.25 -25.73 -0.50
N LYS A 146 4.50 -25.31 -0.29
CA LYS A 146 4.88 -23.89 -0.15
C LYS A 146 4.48 -23.00 -1.34
N ARG A 147 4.49 -23.56 -2.56
CA ARG A 147 4.03 -22.84 -3.76
C ARG A 147 2.55 -22.41 -3.66
N LEU A 148 1.70 -23.26 -3.07
CA LEU A 148 0.29 -22.94 -2.86
C LEU A 148 0.10 -21.90 -1.76
N LEU A 149 0.94 -21.95 -0.72
CA LEU A 149 0.99 -20.87 0.28
C LEU A 149 1.36 -19.53 -0.39
N ALA A 150 2.40 -19.51 -1.24
CA ALA A 150 2.78 -18.31 -1.98
C ALA A 150 1.64 -17.81 -2.87
N ALA A 151 1.00 -18.71 -3.62
CA ALA A 151 -0.17 -18.38 -4.45
C ALA A 151 -1.34 -17.80 -3.63
N SER A 152 -1.51 -18.26 -2.40
CA SER A 152 -2.56 -17.79 -1.49
C SER A 152 -2.32 -16.39 -0.90
N LEU A 153 -1.10 -15.87 -1.06
CA LEU A 153 -0.63 -14.58 -0.55
C LEU A 153 -0.32 -13.60 -1.69
N ILE A 154 -0.62 -13.95 -2.95
CA ILE A 154 -0.37 -13.08 -4.09
C ILE A 154 -1.15 -11.78 -3.94
N VAL A 155 -0.44 -10.67 -4.01
CA VAL A 155 -0.98 -9.31 -4.07
C VAL A 155 -0.30 -8.61 -5.24
N PHE A 156 -1.10 -7.96 -6.10
CA PHE A 156 -0.54 -7.13 -7.16
C PHE A 156 -0.03 -5.81 -6.60
N SER A 157 1.05 -5.30 -7.21
CA SER A 157 1.67 -4.03 -6.87
C SER A 157 1.94 -3.26 -8.16
N THR A 158 1.89 -1.93 -8.11
CA THR A 158 2.28 -1.06 -9.23
C THR A 158 3.77 -1.20 -9.57
N GLN A 159 4.60 -1.59 -8.61
CA GLN A 159 6.03 -1.86 -8.83
C GLN A 159 6.25 -3.04 -9.78
N HIS A 160 5.34 -4.02 -9.81
CA HIS A 160 5.41 -5.16 -10.72
C HIS A 160 4.99 -4.79 -12.14
N VAL A 161 5.46 -5.55 -13.13
CA VAL A 161 5.14 -5.35 -14.54
C VAL A 161 3.72 -5.81 -14.87
N SER A 162 3.25 -6.87 -14.20
CA SER A 162 1.98 -7.56 -14.49
C SER A 162 0.83 -6.65 -14.94
N LEU A 163 0.33 -5.78 -14.05
CA LEU A 163 -0.83 -4.94 -14.37
C LEU A 163 -0.49 -3.69 -15.19
N ARG A 164 0.77 -3.22 -15.19
CA ARG A 164 1.21 -2.17 -16.13
C ARG A 164 1.26 -2.68 -17.57
N LEU A 165 1.61 -3.95 -17.77
CA LEU A 165 1.57 -4.58 -19.09
C LEU A 165 0.13 -4.81 -19.57
N VAL A 166 -0.78 -5.23 -18.68
CA VAL A 166 -2.23 -5.30 -18.99
C VAL A 166 -2.75 -3.93 -19.41
N TRP A 167 -2.37 -2.87 -18.69
CA TRP A 167 -2.71 -1.49 -19.05
C TRP A 167 -2.19 -1.14 -20.46
N ALA A 168 -0.92 -1.42 -20.76
CA ALA A 168 -0.35 -1.13 -22.07
C ALA A 168 -1.09 -1.86 -23.22
N LEU A 169 -1.39 -3.15 -23.05
CA LEU A 169 -2.12 -3.95 -24.03
C LEU A 169 -3.55 -3.44 -24.26
N THR A 170 -4.20 -2.92 -23.22
CA THR A 170 -5.57 -2.40 -23.30
C THR A 170 -5.64 -1.00 -23.89
N HIS A 171 -4.60 -0.18 -23.73
CA HIS A 171 -4.61 1.22 -24.19
C HIS A 171 -3.99 1.40 -25.57
N TYR A 172 -2.92 0.69 -25.91
CA TYR A 172 -2.26 0.82 -27.21
C TYR A 172 -2.81 -0.17 -28.25
N LYS A 173 -3.61 0.35 -29.20
CA LYS A 173 -4.18 -0.45 -30.31
C LYS A 173 -3.12 -1.20 -31.12
N GLN A 174 -1.99 -0.56 -31.38
CA GLN A 174 -0.88 -1.11 -32.16
C GLN A 174 -0.30 -2.38 -31.51
N ILE A 175 -0.21 -2.43 -30.17
CA ILE A 175 0.27 -3.62 -29.46
C ILE A 175 -0.71 -4.78 -29.65
N ARG A 176 -2.02 -4.54 -29.55
CA ARG A 176 -3.02 -5.60 -29.75
C ARG A 176 -2.96 -6.20 -31.15
N GLN A 177 -2.80 -5.34 -32.15
CA GLN A 177 -2.63 -5.78 -33.53
C GLN A 177 -1.36 -6.61 -33.68
N ALA A 178 -0.22 -6.12 -33.17
CA ALA A 178 1.04 -6.86 -33.22
C ALA A 178 0.99 -8.19 -32.47
N VAL A 179 0.23 -8.28 -31.36
CA VAL A 179 -0.02 -9.53 -30.64
C VAL A 179 -0.81 -10.51 -31.50
N ALA A 180 -1.90 -10.05 -32.13
CA ALA A 180 -2.72 -10.89 -33.01
C ALA A 180 -1.93 -11.43 -34.21
N GLU A 181 -0.98 -10.64 -34.73
CA GLU A 181 -0.08 -11.01 -35.83
C GLU A 181 1.14 -11.84 -35.38
N GLY A 182 1.30 -12.10 -34.08
CA GLY A 182 2.49 -12.79 -33.53
C GLY A 182 3.79 -11.98 -33.63
N ASN A 183 3.69 -10.68 -33.89
CA ASN A 183 4.79 -9.76 -34.16
C ASN A 183 5.18 -8.89 -32.94
N CYS A 184 4.51 -9.04 -31.80
CA CYS A 184 4.85 -8.31 -30.58
C CYS A 184 5.96 -9.00 -29.78
N CYS A 185 6.93 -8.22 -29.31
CA CYS A 185 7.89 -8.59 -28.27
C CYS A 185 7.64 -7.77 -27.01
N PHE A 186 7.78 -8.42 -25.85
CA PHE A 186 7.87 -7.79 -24.54
C PHE A 186 9.29 -7.93 -23.99
N GLY A 187 9.72 -6.96 -23.18
CA GLY A 187 10.94 -7.09 -22.42
C GLY A 187 11.16 -5.98 -21.40
N THR A 188 11.86 -6.32 -20.33
CA THR A 188 12.52 -5.36 -19.45
C THR A 188 13.74 -4.75 -20.17
N ILE A 189 14.40 -3.75 -19.55
CA ILE A 189 15.51 -3.02 -20.18
C ILE A 189 16.62 -3.97 -20.65
N ASP A 190 16.99 -4.98 -19.86
CA ASP A 190 17.98 -6.00 -20.21
C ASP A 190 17.62 -6.72 -21.51
N THR A 191 16.36 -7.15 -21.63
CA THR A 191 15.85 -7.88 -22.80
C THR A 191 15.89 -7.01 -24.04
N TRP A 192 15.49 -5.75 -23.90
CA TRP A 192 15.51 -4.79 -25.00
C TRP A 192 16.93 -4.46 -25.44
N LEU A 193 17.86 -4.27 -24.49
CA LEU A 193 19.27 -4.04 -24.80
C LEU A 193 19.90 -5.24 -25.50
N LEU A 194 19.62 -6.46 -25.05
CA LEU A 194 20.07 -7.67 -25.75
C LEU A 194 19.56 -7.71 -27.19
N TYR A 195 18.28 -7.42 -27.40
CA TYR A 195 17.69 -7.34 -28.73
C TYR A 195 18.40 -6.27 -29.59
N LYS A 196 18.64 -5.06 -29.06
CA LYS A 196 19.33 -3.98 -29.79
C LYS A 196 20.79 -4.30 -30.08
N LEU A 197 21.53 -4.80 -29.09
CA LEU A 197 22.96 -5.13 -29.21
C LEU A 197 23.19 -6.26 -30.20
N THR A 198 22.27 -7.23 -30.28
CA THR A 198 22.40 -8.39 -31.17
C THR A 198 21.67 -8.22 -32.51
N LYS A 199 21.13 -7.01 -32.78
CA LYS A 199 20.28 -6.70 -33.96
C LYS A 199 19.15 -7.71 -34.17
N GLY A 200 18.41 -7.99 -33.10
CA GLY A 200 17.21 -8.81 -33.11
C GLY A 200 17.44 -10.32 -33.08
N LYS A 201 18.70 -10.78 -33.02
CA LYS A 201 19.02 -12.21 -32.93
C LYS A 201 18.63 -12.82 -31.58
N VAL A 202 18.67 -12.03 -30.50
CA VAL A 202 18.43 -12.52 -29.14
C VAL A 202 17.26 -11.77 -28.50
N HIS A 203 16.21 -12.51 -28.17
CA HIS A 203 15.06 -12.06 -27.37
C HIS A 203 15.01 -12.90 -26.08
N ALA A 204 15.86 -12.54 -25.13
CA ALA A 204 16.07 -13.28 -23.88
C ALA A 204 16.21 -12.35 -22.67
N THR A 205 15.99 -12.90 -21.48
CA THR A 205 16.22 -12.26 -20.17
C THR A 205 16.86 -13.28 -19.23
N ASP A 206 17.33 -12.85 -18.06
CA ASP A 206 17.76 -13.77 -17.01
C ASP A 206 16.69 -13.98 -15.92
N TYR A 207 16.92 -14.99 -15.07
CA TYR A 207 16.00 -15.31 -13.98
C TYR A 207 15.82 -14.18 -12.96
N SER A 208 16.84 -13.36 -12.72
CA SER A 208 16.74 -12.27 -11.74
C SER A 208 15.78 -11.17 -12.24
N ASN A 209 15.95 -10.70 -13.49
CA ASN A 209 15.02 -9.76 -14.12
C ASN A 209 13.62 -10.37 -14.26
N ALA A 210 13.49 -11.60 -14.75
CA ALA A 210 12.20 -12.28 -14.91
C ALA A 210 11.43 -12.36 -13.58
N SER A 211 12.08 -12.73 -12.48
CA SER A 211 11.44 -12.86 -11.15
C SER A 211 10.87 -11.54 -10.61
N SER A 212 11.40 -10.39 -11.04
CA SER A 212 10.93 -9.06 -10.63
C SER A 212 9.67 -8.58 -11.35
N THR A 213 9.22 -9.30 -12.39
CA THR A 213 8.06 -8.88 -13.21
C THR A 213 6.71 -9.04 -12.50
N GLY A 214 6.63 -9.88 -11.47
CA GLY A 214 5.38 -10.30 -10.86
C GLY A 214 4.54 -11.24 -11.74
N ILE A 215 5.12 -11.79 -12.82
CA ILE A 215 4.49 -12.75 -13.74
C ILE A 215 5.24 -14.09 -13.73
N PHE A 216 6.54 -14.07 -13.45
CA PHE A 216 7.38 -15.26 -13.42
C PHE A 216 7.13 -16.12 -12.17
N ASP A 217 6.96 -17.43 -12.34
CA ASP A 217 6.82 -18.38 -11.23
C ASP A 217 8.21 -18.86 -10.80
N SER A 218 8.67 -18.36 -9.64
CA SER A 218 9.99 -18.70 -9.09
C SER A 218 10.09 -20.13 -8.54
N TYR A 219 8.98 -20.85 -8.33
CA TYR A 219 9.00 -22.26 -7.94
C TYR A 219 9.17 -23.17 -9.15
N GLN A 220 8.52 -22.85 -10.27
CA GLN A 220 8.64 -23.61 -11.52
C GLN A 220 9.76 -23.11 -12.43
N MET A 221 10.33 -21.95 -12.15
CA MET A 221 11.38 -21.32 -12.95
C MET A 221 10.94 -21.08 -14.41
N CYS A 222 9.70 -20.63 -14.61
CA CYS A 222 9.14 -20.30 -15.92
C CYS A 222 8.08 -19.17 -15.83
N TRP A 223 7.69 -18.60 -16.98
CA TRP A 223 6.56 -17.67 -17.04
C TRP A 223 5.27 -18.35 -16.57
N SER A 224 4.55 -17.73 -15.63
CA SER A 224 3.35 -18.34 -15.04
C SER A 224 2.20 -18.36 -16.04
N GLY A 225 1.90 -19.54 -16.58
CA GLY A 225 0.73 -19.74 -17.44
C GLY A 225 -0.60 -19.43 -16.73
N LEU A 226 -0.66 -19.67 -15.41
CA LEU A 226 -1.83 -19.34 -14.60
C LEU A 226 -2.06 -17.84 -14.52
N LEU A 227 -1.03 -17.05 -14.19
CA LEU A 227 -1.15 -15.59 -14.12
C LEU A 227 -1.38 -14.98 -15.50
N CYS A 228 -0.72 -15.52 -16.54
CA CYS A 228 -0.93 -15.06 -17.90
C CYS A 228 -2.38 -15.30 -18.35
N SER A 229 -2.95 -16.48 -18.10
CA SER A 229 -4.35 -16.77 -18.39
C SER A 229 -5.29 -15.84 -17.60
N LEU A 230 -5.05 -15.68 -16.29
CA LEU A 230 -5.86 -14.84 -15.41
C LEU A 230 -5.90 -13.38 -15.88
N LEU A 231 -4.75 -12.85 -16.30
CA LEU A 231 -4.59 -11.46 -16.74
C LEU A 231 -4.79 -11.27 -18.25
N SER A 232 -5.13 -12.34 -18.98
CA SER A 232 -5.23 -12.34 -20.45
C SER A 232 -3.95 -11.85 -21.16
N LEU A 233 -2.78 -12.21 -20.61
CA LEU A 233 -1.48 -11.92 -21.20
C LEU A 233 -1.05 -13.07 -22.13
N PRO A 234 -0.70 -12.79 -23.40
CA PRO A 234 -0.27 -13.82 -24.33
C PRO A 234 1.13 -14.33 -23.98
N LEU A 235 1.31 -15.63 -23.75
CA LEU A 235 2.63 -16.19 -23.42
C LEU A 235 3.68 -15.97 -24.53
N SER A 236 3.25 -15.80 -25.77
CA SER A 236 4.11 -15.66 -26.96
C SER A 236 4.94 -14.37 -27.01
N ILE A 237 4.56 -13.32 -26.25
CA ILE A 237 5.32 -12.05 -26.26
C ILE A 237 6.54 -12.09 -25.33
N PHE A 238 6.57 -13.01 -24.37
CA PHE A 238 7.62 -13.03 -23.35
C PHE A 238 8.94 -13.57 -23.90
N PRO A 239 10.09 -13.05 -23.44
CA PRO A 239 11.41 -13.53 -23.85
C PRO A 239 11.71 -14.91 -23.29
N LYS A 240 12.68 -15.60 -23.90
CA LYS A 240 13.27 -16.81 -23.30
C LYS A 240 14.01 -16.42 -22.01
N VAL A 241 13.85 -17.20 -20.96
CA VAL A 241 14.57 -17.00 -19.69
C VAL A 241 15.80 -17.92 -19.67
N GLU A 242 16.98 -17.33 -19.56
CA GLU A 242 18.27 -18.02 -19.55
C GLU A 242 18.99 -17.87 -18.20
N ASN A 243 20.05 -18.66 -18.01
CA ASN A 243 20.91 -18.52 -16.83
C ASN A 243 21.53 -17.11 -16.78
N THR A 244 21.73 -16.58 -15.56
CA THR A 244 22.35 -15.26 -15.33
C THR A 244 23.78 -15.19 -15.89
N SER A 245 24.48 -16.32 -15.89
CA SER A 245 25.81 -16.53 -16.49
C SER A 245 25.70 -17.30 -17.82
N HIS A 246 24.96 -16.77 -18.79
CA HIS A 246 24.77 -17.38 -20.11
C HIS A 246 25.54 -16.62 -21.20
N ASP A 247 25.85 -17.30 -22.31
CA ASP A 247 26.36 -16.65 -23.52
C ASP A 247 25.16 -16.09 -24.30
N PHE A 248 24.86 -14.82 -24.10
CA PHE A 248 23.76 -14.13 -24.78
C PHE A 248 24.14 -13.69 -26.20
N GLY A 249 25.18 -14.29 -26.78
CA GLY A 249 25.75 -13.90 -28.06
C GLY A 249 26.73 -12.74 -27.91
N SER A 250 26.84 -11.93 -28.94
CA SER A 250 27.77 -10.81 -28.96
C SER A 250 27.15 -9.58 -29.61
N THR A 251 27.66 -8.41 -29.25
CA THR A 251 27.27 -7.16 -29.87
C THR A 251 27.54 -7.20 -31.37
N ASP A 252 26.63 -6.67 -32.18
CA ASP A 252 26.84 -6.57 -33.62
C ASP A 252 28.04 -5.65 -33.91
N PRO A 253 28.98 -6.06 -34.79
CA PRO A 253 30.18 -5.26 -35.08
C PRO A 253 29.91 -3.83 -35.55
N SER A 254 28.75 -3.55 -36.16
CA SER A 254 28.43 -2.18 -36.60
C SER A 254 28.21 -1.19 -35.45
N ILE A 255 28.03 -1.66 -34.21
CA ILE A 255 27.74 -0.82 -33.05
C ILE A 255 29.03 -0.23 -32.46
N PHE A 256 30.04 -1.09 -32.26
CA PHE A 256 31.33 -0.73 -31.63
C PHE A 256 32.55 -0.92 -32.53
N GLY A 257 32.35 -1.26 -33.80
CA GLY A 257 33.41 -1.62 -34.76
C GLY A 257 33.90 -3.07 -34.64
N LEU A 258 33.54 -3.78 -33.57
CA LEU A 258 33.84 -5.19 -33.35
C LEU A 258 32.81 -5.85 -32.43
N SER A 259 32.87 -7.17 -32.38
CA SER A 259 31.97 -8.02 -31.60
C SER A 259 32.47 -8.15 -30.15
N ILE A 260 31.66 -7.75 -29.18
CA ILE A 260 31.94 -7.90 -27.74
C ILE A 260 31.00 -9.00 -27.19
N PRO A 261 31.52 -10.07 -26.57
CA PRO A 261 30.67 -11.13 -26.02
C PRO A 261 29.85 -10.63 -24.82
N ILE A 262 28.55 -10.94 -24.80
CA ILE A 262 27.64 -10.57 -23.73
C ILE A 262 27.44 -11.80 -22.84
N MET A 263 28.08 -11.80 -21.68
CA MET A 263 28.26 -13.01 -20.85
C MET A 263 27.43 -12.99 -19.56
N SER A 264 26.73 -11.88 -19.30
CA SER A 264 25.76 -11.79 -18.22
C SER A 264 24.77 -10.65 -18.44
N VAL A 265 23.51 -10.91 -18.13
CA VAL A 265 22.51 -9.88 -17.83
C VAL A 265 21.91 -10.20 -16.46
N MET A 266 21.67 -9.17 -15.65
CA MET A 266 21.23 -9.33 -14.26
C MET A 266 20.44 -8.12 -13.79
N ALA A 267 19.52 -8.32 -12.86
CA ALA A 267 18.85 -7.23 -12.18
C ALA A 267 19.82 -6.49 -11.24
N ASP A 268 19.69 -5.17 -11.15
CA ASP A 268 20.59 -4.27 -10.39
C ASP A 268 20.81 -4.66 -8.93
N GLN A 269 19.75 -4.98 -8.18
CA GLN A 269 19.84 -5.32 -6.76
C GLN A 269 20.51 -6.68 -6.53
N GLN A 270 20.19 -7.65 -7.38
CA GLN A 270 20.82 -8.96 -7.38
C GLN A 270 22.29 -8.86 -7.80
N ALA A 271 22.60 -8.03 -8.80
CA ALA A 271 23.98 -7.75 -9.20
C ALA A 271 24.75 -7.11 -8.04
N ALA A 272 24.17 -6.13 -7.34
CA ALA A 272 24.80 -5.55 -6.16
C ALA A 272 25.08 -6.61 -5.07
N MET A 273 24.14 -7.51 -4.82
CA MET A 273 24.34 -8.61 -3.89
C MET A 273 25.48 -9.56 -4.31
N PHE A 274 25.63 -9.81 -5.60
CA PHE A 274 26.74 -10.60 -6.14
C PHE A 274 28.09 -9.85 -6.04
N GLY A 275 28.10 -8.54 -6.35
CA GLY A 275 29.28 -7.67 -6.23
C GLY A 275 29.77 -7.53 -4.79
N GLU A 276 28.83 -7.53 -3.84
CA GLU A 276 29.07 -7.60 -2.39
C GLU A 276 29.53 -8.99 -1.90
N CYS A 277 29.67 -9.96 -2.81
CA CYS A 277 30.08 -11.34 -2.51
C CYS A 277 29.21 -12.01 -1.43
N CYS A 278 27.92 -11.67 -1.39
CA CYS A 278 26.91 -12.24 -0.49
C CYS A 278 26.38 -13.58 -1.00
N PHE A 279 27.28 -14.55 -1.19
CA PHE A 279 27.00 -15.85 -1.81
C PHE A 279 26.39 -16.88 -0.87
N ASP A 280 26.54 -16.72 0.44
CA ASP A 280 26.22 -17.72 1.45
C ASP A 280 24.84 -17.43 2.08
N VAL A 281 24.13 -18.48 2.51
CA VAL A 281 22.82 -18.34 3.16
C VAL A 281 22.94 -17.48 4.42
N GLY A 282 22.04 -16.51 4.58
CA GLY A 282 22.07 -15.57 5.69
C GLY A 282 22.95 -14.34 5.47
N ASP A 283 23.65 -14.26 4.34
CA ASP A 283 24.30 -13.01 3.94
C ASP A 283 23.23 -11.97 3.60
N VAL A 284 23.39 -10.76 4.15
CA VAL A 284 22.49 -9.63 3.94
C VAL A 284 23.22 -8.50 3.24
N LYS A 285 22.54 -7.89 2.28
CA LYS A 285 22.98 -6.70 1.57
C LYS A 285 21.92 -5.62 1.68
N ILE A 286 22.35 -4.37 1.85
CA ILE A 286 21.48 -3.20 1.99
C ILE A 286 21.96 -2.11 1.04
N THR A 287 21.26 -1.94 -0.08
CA THR A 287 21.49 -0.79 -0.98
C THR A 287 20.66 0.38 -0.51
N MET A 288 21.31 1.49 -0.14
CA MET A 288 20.65 2.74 0.26
C MET A 288 20.85 3.81 -0.82
N GLY A 289 20.00 3.76 -1.84
CA GLY A 289 19.91 4.73 -2.93
C GLY A 289 18.72 5.66 -2.75
N THR A 290 17.94 5.89 -3.81
CA THR A 290 16.67 6.62 -3.73
C THR A 290 15.73 6.00 -2.69
N GLY A 291 15.65 4.66 -2.68
CA GLY A 291 15.08 3.86 -1.59
C GLY A 291 16.13 2.93 -0.96
N THR A 292 15.72 2.20 0.07
CA THR A 292 16.47 1.09 0.66
C THR A 292 15.92 -0.23 0.14
N PHE A 293 16.80 -1.10 -0.35
CA PHE A 293 16.52 -2.50 -0.66
C PHE A 293 17.39 -3.38 0.24
N MET A 294 16.75 -4.19 1.08
CA MET A 294 17.40 -5.11 2.00
C MET A 294 17.14 -6.55 1.54
N ASP A 295 18.19 -7.19 1.07
CA ASP A 295 18.17 -8.53 0.49
C ASP A 295 18.85 -9.53 1.44
N ILE A 296 18.24 -10.71 1.63
CA ILE A 296 18.88 -11.85 2.31
C ILE A 296 18.95 -13.06 1.39
N ASN A 297 20.10 -13.74 1.40
CA ASN A 297 20.30 -14.97 0.65
C ASN A 297 19.58 -16.12 1.35
N THR A 298 18.62 -16.74 0.66
CA THR A 298 17.82 -17.86 1.19
C THR A 298 18.25 -19.23 0.66
N GLY A 299 19.37 -19.27 -0.07
CA GLY A 299 19.94 -20.48 -0.65
C GLY A 299 19.15 -21.01 -1.84
N CYS A 300 19.06 -22.33 -1.97
CA CYS A 300 18.49 -23.00 -3.15
C CYS A 300 16.97 -23.18 -3.14
N LYS A 301 16.27 -22.61 -2.15
CA LYS A 301 14.81 -22.70 -2.03
C LYS A 301 14.19 -21.30 -1.93
N PRO A 302 13.12 -21.02 -2.69
CA PRO A 302 12.40 -19.76 -2.55
C PRO A 302 11.75 -19.67 -1.15
N HIS A 303 11.85 -18.49 -0.54
CA HIS A 303 11.20 -18.20 0.73
C HIS A 303 9.78 -17.69 0.51
N THR A 304 8.79 -18.31 1.16
CA THR A 304 7.40 -17.83 1.13
C THR A 304 7.19 -16.88 2.31
N SER A 305 7.20 -15.58 2.05
CA SER A 305 6.96 -14.59 3.10
C SER A 305 5.48 -14.52 3.49
N VAL A 306 5.22 -14.43 4.79
CA VAL A 306 3.92 -14.02 5.33
C VAL A 306 3.93 -12.59 5.88
N ALA A 307 5.13 -12.02 6.07
CA ALA A 307 5.34 -10.67 6.60
C ALA A 307 5.51 -9.58 5.52
N GLY A 308 5.53 -9.96 4.24
CA GLY A 308 5.56 -9.04 3.09
C GLY A 308 6.92 -8.90 2.38
N LEU A 309 7.89 -9.78 2.64
CA LEU A 309 9.12 -9.88 1.83
C LEU A 309 8.80 -10.50 0.47
N TYR A 310 9.43 -9.99 -0.58
CA TYR A 310 9.20 -10.48 -1.93
C TYR A 310 10.23 -11.57 -2.30
N PRO A 311 9.80 -12.76 -2.77
CA PRO A 311 10.71 -13.80 -3.21
C PRO A 311 11.29 -13.47 -4.59
N LEU A 312 12.61 -13.43 -4.68
CA LEU A 312 13.35 -13.17 -5.91
C LEU A 312 14.27 -14.34 -6.24
N VAL A 313 14.56 -14.51 -7.53
CA VAL A 313 15.73 -15.29 -7.93
C VAL A 313 16.92 -14.33 -7.85
N GLY A 314 17.91 -14.67 -7.05
CA GLY A 314 19.18 -13.95 -6.97
C GLY A 314 19.96 -14.14 -8.26
N TRP A 315 20.31 -15.39 -8.56
CA TRP A 315 20.96 -15.77 -9.82
C TRP A 315 20.80 -17.25 -10.10
N LYS A 316 21.01 -17.61 -11.36
CA LYS A 316 21.24 -19.00 -11.76
C LYS A 316 22.54 -19.11 -12.54
N ILE A 317 23.50 -19.85 -12.00
CA ILE A 317 24.82 -20.06 -12.59
C ILE A 317 25.05 -21.55 -12.74
N GLY A 318 25.04 -22.03 -13.98
CA GLY A 318 25.06 -23.47 -14.26
C GLY A 318 23.85 -24.18 -13.61
N PRO A 319 24.07 -25.24 -12.81
CA PRO A 319 22.99 -25.94 -12.10
C PRO A 319 22.54 -25.23 -10.81
N GLU A 320 23.33 -24.29 -10.28
CA GLU A 320 23.06 -23.65 -9.01
C GLU A 320 22.04 -22.52 -9.18
N VAL A 321 21.00 -22.55 -8.33
CA VAL A 321 20.01 -21.49 -8.20
C VAL A 321 20.12 -20.92 -6.80
N VAL A 322 20.21 -19.59 -6.69
CA VAL A 322 20.16 -18.86 -5.43
C VAL A 322 18.92 -17.97 -5.42
N TYR A 323 18.16 -18.02 -4.35
CA TYR A 323 16.99 -17.19 -4.10
C TYR A 323 17.30 -16.13 -3.04
N LEU A 324 16.59 -15.02 -3.14
CA LEU A 324 16.63 -13.92 -2.18
C LEU A 324 15.23 -13.66 -1.63
N ALA A 325 15.17 -13.12 -0.43
CA ALA A 325 13.99 -12.44 0.08
C ALA A 325 14.32 -10.95 0.25
N GLU A 326 13.50 -10.08 -0.34
CA GLU A 326 13.72 -8.64 -0.33
C GLU A 326 12.67 -7.92 0.52
N GLY A 327 13.12 -7.02 1.37
CA GLY A 327 12.30 -5.97 1.97
C GLY A 327 12.73 -4.60 1.44
N ASN A 328 11.76 -3.72 1.14
CA ASN A 328 12.05 -2.40 0.58
C ASN A 328 11.46 -1.25 1.40
N SER A 329 12.07 -0.07 1.25
CA SER A 329 11.58 1.21 1.76
C SER A 329 11.84 2.27 0.68
N ALA A 330 10.81 2.93 0.17
CA ALA A 330 10.90 3.77 -1.03
C ALA A 330 11.63 5.10 -0.79
N ASP A 331 11.48 5.70 0.39
CA ASP A 331 11.87 7.09 0.64
C ASP A 331 13.13 7.22 1.50
N THR A 332 14.27 6.75 1.00
CA THR A 332 15.56 6.83 1.72
C THR A 332 16.37 8.05 1.26
N GLY A 333 16.99 7.99 0.09
CA GLY A 333 17.68 9.14 -0.51
C GLY A 333 16.71 10.26 -0.87
N THR A 334 15.47 9.94 -1.23
CA THR A 334 14.41 10.93 -1.51
C THR A 334 14.19 11.87 -0.33
N ALA A 335 14.18 11.36 0.90
CA ALA A 335 14.00 12.16 2.10
C ALA A 335 15.16 13.15 2.34
N ILE A 336 16.39 12.72 2.06
CA ILE A 336 17.59 13.56 2.22
C ILE A 336 17.62 14.64 1.12
N ILE A 337 17.30 14.30 -0.13
CA ILE A 337 17.20 15.29 -1.22
C ILE A 337 16.06 16.29 -0.95
N TRP A 338 14.93 15.83 -0.42
CA TRP A 338 13.84 16.71 0.00
C TRP A 338 14.28 17.67 1.11
N ALA A 339 15.01 17.19 2.11
CA ALA A 339 15.59 18.02 3.16
C ALA A 339 16.55 19.10 2.61
N GLN A 340 17.35 18.75 1.60
CA GLN A 340 18.21 19.69 0.90
C GLN A 340 17.40 20.76 0.16
N LYS A 341 16.30 20.40 -0.51
CA LYS A 341 15.39 21.34 -1.18
C LYS A 341 14.66 22.29 -0.23
N LEU A 342 14.60 21.96 1.06
CA LEU A 342 14.08 22.84 2.12
C LEU A 342 15.16 23.72 2.74
N ASP A 343 16.36 23.76 2.16
CA ASP A 343 17.50 24.53 2.65
C ASP A 343 17.86 24.19 4.12
N LEU A 344 17.66 22.92 4.52
CA LEU A 344 18.11 22.44 5.83
C LEU A 344 19.63 22.31 5.88
N PHE A 345 20.25 22.03 4.74
CA PHE A 345 21.70 21.95 4.52
C PHE A 345 22.01 22.21 3.05
N SER A 346 23.25 22.59 2.75
CA SER A 346 23.71 22.91 1.39
C SER A 346 24.42 21.73 0.75
N ASP A 347 25.28 21.06 1.52
CA ASP A 347 26.09 19.93 1.07
C ASP A 347 25.69 18.68 1.85
N ILE A 348 25.25 17.64 1.14
CA ILE A 348 24.86 16.36 1.75
C ILE A 348 25.97 15.75 2.61
N ARG A 349 27.24 16.04 2.32
CA ARG A 349 28.40 15.56 3.08
C ARG A 349 28.47 16.11 4.49
N GLU A 350 27.86 17.27 4.74
CA GLU A 350 27.87 17.92 6.06
C GLU A 350 26.84 17.31 7.03
N THR A 351 25.84 16.60 6.49
CA THR A 351 24.69 16.08 7.27
C THR A 351 25.10 15.14 8.40
N SER A 352 26.16 14.33 8.23
CA SER A 352 26.67 13.46 9.30
C SER A 352 27.25 14.29 10.45
N ALA A 353 28.00 15.37 10.16
CA ALA A 353 28.56 16.25 11.18
C ALA A 353 27.44 17.05 11.88
N MET A 354 26.43 17.49 11.13
CA MET A 354 25.25 18.15 11.71
C MET A 354 24.51 17.24 12.69
N ALA A 355 24.29 15.97 12.36
CA ALA A 355 23.64 15.03 13.25
C ALA A 355 24.46 14.76 14.54
N TYR A 356 25.78 14.77 14.45
CA TYR A 356 26.65 14.66 15.62
C TYR A 356 26.81 15.97 16.42
N SER A 357 26.45 17.13 15.86
CA SER A 357 26.54 18.42 16.56
C SER A 357 25.50 18.60 17.67
N VAL A 358 24.49 17.74 17.71
CA VAL A 358 23.43 17.70 18.72
C VAL A 358 23.43 16.32 19.39
N SER A 359 23.01 16.24 20.67
CA SER A 359 22.99 14.97 21.41
C SER A 359 21.86 14.04 20.97
N ASP A 360 20.73 14.60 20.55
CA ASP A 360 19.51 13.90 20.13
C ASP A 360 18.73 14.73 19.07
N SER A 361 17.57 14.24 18.66
CA SER A 361 16.66 14.92 17.72
C SER A 361 15.69 15.90 18.40
N ASP A 362 15.91 16.28 19.67
CA ASP A 362 15.00 17.07 20.52
C ASP A 362 13.58 16.46 20.62
N GLY A 363 13.50 15.12 20.50
CA GLY A 363 12.23 14.38 20.47
C GLY A 363 11.46 14.50 19.14
N VAL A 364 12.05 15.12 18.11
CA VAL A 364 11.46 15.20 16.77
C VAL A 364 11.54 13.84 16.10
N CYS A 365 10.41 13.39 15.56
CA CYS A 365 10.33 12.16 14.77
C CYS A 365 9.95 12.50 13.33
N PHE A 366 10.77 12.06 12.38
CA PHE A 366 10.45 12.11 10.96
C PHE A 366 10.02 10.73 10.45
N VAL A 367 8.91 10.66 9.71
CA VAL A 367 8.44 9.43 9.07
C VAL A 367 8.50 9.64 7.54
N PRO A 368 9.43 8.95 6.84
CA PRO A 368 9.63 9.11 5.40
C PRO A 368 8.61 8.25 4.62
N SER A 369 7.43 8.80 4.38
CA SER A 369 6.32 8.14 3.66
C SER A 369 5.72 9.06 2.60
N PHE A 370 6.55 9.67 1.76
CA PHE A 370 6.12 10.41 0.58
C PHE A 370 5.44 9.49 -0.45
N SER A 371 5.89 8.23 -0.51
CA SER A 371 5.40 7.18 -1.40
C SER A 371 4.56 6.13 -0.65
N GLY A 372 4.00 6.50 0.51
CA GLY A 372 3.39 5.57 1.47
C GLY A 372 4.42 4.69 2.20
N LEU A 373 3.95 3.79 3.06
CA LEU A 373 4.80 2.84 3.81
C LEU A 373 4.76 1.46 3.17
N GLN A 374 5.93 0.93 2.80
CA GLN A 374 6.07 -0.43 2.25
C GLN A 374 6.11 -1.47 3.39
N ALA A 375 6.64 -2.67 3.10
CA ALA A 375 6.79 -3.72 4.09
C ALA A 375 7.48 -3.21 5.38
N PRO A 376 7.08 -3.73 6.56
CA PRO A 376 6.03 -4.72 6.80
C PRO A 376 4.60 -4.12 6.88
N LEU A 377 4.44 -2.80 6.81
CA LEU A 377 3.18 -2.12 7.12
C LEU A 377 2.23 -2.06 5.92
N ASN A 378 2.77 -1.93 4.71
CA ASN A 378 2.02 -1.93 3.44
C ASN A 378 0.83 -0.95 3.42
N ASP A 379 1.08 0.28 3.87
CA ASP A 379 0.09 1.36 3.88
C ASP A 379 0.39 2.42 2.81
N PRO A 380 -0.24 2.33 1.62
CA PRO A 380 -0.09 3.32 0.56
C PRO A 380 -0.76 4.67 0.86
N LYS A 381 -1.46 4.80 2.00
CA LYS A 381 -2.13 6.03 2.44
C LYS A 381 -1.37 6.74 3.58
N ALA A 382 -0.21 6.21 3.97
CA ALA A 382 0.62 6.87 4.95
C ALA A 382 1.21 8.16 4.35
N CYS A 383 1.28 9.22 5.14
CA CYS A 383 1.81 10.52 4.71
C CYS A 383 3.16 10.82 5.35
N ALA A 384 4.07 11.50 4.64
CA ALA A 384 5.31 11.94 5.25
C ALA A 384 5.01 12.91 6.41
N SER A 385 5.62 12.67 7.58
CA SER A 385 5.25 13.35 8.83
C SER A 385 6.46 13.79 9.61
N LEU A 386 6.44 15.03 10.12
CA LEU A 386 7.40 15.57 11.07
C LEU A 386 6.65 15.92 12.36
N MET A 387 6.89 15.17 13.43
CA MET A 387 6.14 15.29 14.68
C MET A 387 7.08 15.57 15.86
N GLY A 388 6.58 16.23 16.90
CA GLY A 388 7.36 16.50 18.12
C GLY A 388 8.20 17.79 18.10
N LEU A 389 7.91 18.71 17.17
CA LEU A 389 8.56 20.02 17.11
C LEU A 389 8.35 20.84 18.39
N LYS A 390 9.41 21.49 18.84
CA LYS A 390 9.43 22.40 19.99
C LYS A 390 10.01 23.76 19.56
N PRO A 391 9.77 24.84 20.33
CA PRO A 391 10.43 26.12 20.10
C PRO A 391 11.98 26.05 20.13
N SER A 392 12.54 25.04 20.81
CA SER A 392 13.99 24.74 20.87
C SER A 392 14.53 24.00 19.65
N THR A 393 13.67 23.51 18.74
CA THR A 393 14.10 22.68 17.61
C THR A 393 14.91 23.51 16.61
N THR A 394 16.08 22.99 16.22
CA THR A 394 17.02 23.64 15.29
C THR A 394 17.09 22.86 13.98
N LYS A 395 17.74 23.43 12.95
CA LYS A 395 18.02 22.72 11.69
C LYS A 395 18.78 21.41 11.93
N SER A 396 19.74 21.38 12.85
CA SER A 396 20.50 20.16 13.18
C SER A 396 19.62 19.06 13.78
N HIS A 397 18.65 19.41 14.64
CA HIS A 397 17.67 18.45 15.17
C HIS A 397 16.81 17.84 14.05
N LEU A 398 16.37 18.66 13.08
CA LEU A 398 15.60 18.18 11.93
C LEU A 398 16.43 17.24 11.02
N VAL A 399 17.66 17.63 10.68
CA VAL A 399 18.56 16.79 9.88
C VAL A 399 18.83 15.46 10.58
N ARG A 400 19.08 15.49 11.91
CA ARG A 400 19.25 14.26 12.69
C ARG A 400 18.00 13.38 12.66
N ALA A 401 16.81 13.93 12.90
CA ALA A 401 15.55 13.16 12.86
C ALA A 401 15.32 12.48 11.51
N ILE A 402 15.67 13.16 10.41
CA ILE A 402 15.58 12.60 9.05
C ILE A 402 16.56 11.44 8.88
N LEU A 403 17.82 11.58 9.29
CA LEU A 403 18.82 10.51 9.22
C LEU A 403 18.51 9.33 10.15
N GLU A 404 18.03 9.60 11.36
CA GLU A 404 17.54 8.58 12.32
C GLU A 404 16.41 7.75 11.70
N SER A 405 15.47 8.40 11.01
CA SER A 405 14.36 7.71 10.35
C SER A 405 14.80 6.66 9.33
N VAL A 406 15.92 6.89 8.63
CA VAL A 406 16.49 5.92 7.68
C VAL A 406 16.97 4.67 8.44
N ALA A 407 17.72 4.87 9.53
CA ALA A 407 18.18 3.75 10.36
C ALA A 407 17.02 3.01 11.04
N PHE A 408 15.97 3.71 11.46
CA PHE A 408 14.77 3.12 12.04
C PHE A 408 13.98 2.29 11.02
N ARG A 409 13.85 2.76 9.78
CA ARG A 409 13.28 1.95 8.68
C ARG A 409 14.13 0.73 8.38
N ASN A 410 15.46 0.86 8.36
CA ASN A 410 16.38 -0.28 8.22
C ASN A 410 16.13 -1.31 9.33
N LYS A 411 15.98 -0.85 10.59
CA LYS A 411 15.68 -1.71 11.75
C LYS A 411 14.36 -2.45 11.62
N GLN A 412 13.29 -1.79 11.18
CA GLN A 412 12.00 -2.44 10.93
C GLN A 412 12.10 -3.54 9.86
N LEU A 413 12.81 -3.28 8.76
CA LEU A 413 13.04 -4.28 7.70
C LEU A 413 13.86 -5.45 8.24
N TYR A 414 14.93 -5.18 8.98
CA TYR A 414 15.79 -6.17 9.60
C TYR A 414 15.02 -7.11 10.54
N GLU A 415 14.20 -6.57 11.43
CA GLU A 415 13.41 -7.39 12.37
C GLU A 415 12.30 -8.17 11.68
N THR A 416 11.73 -7.62 10.61
CA THR A 416 10.77 -8.33 9.77
C THR A 416 11.46 -9.51 9.09
N MET A 417 12.62 -9.28 8.50
CA MET A 417 13.43 -10.29 7.85
C MET A 417 13.82 -11.42 8.78
N MET A 418 14.29 -11.11 9.98
CA MET A 418 14.67 -12.13 10.98
C MET A 418 13.46 -12.96 11.44
N ARG A 419 12.31 -12.32 11.68
CA ARG A 419 11.09 -13.00 12.13
C ARG A 419 10.44 -13.87 11.06
N ASP A 420 10.51 -13.46 9.80
CA ASP A 420 9.84 -14.13 8.69
C ASP A 420 10.70 -15.26 8.10
N THR A 421 12.00 -15.01 7.91
CA THR A 421 12.89 -16.00 7.28
C THR A 421 13.37 -17.09 8.23
N HIS A 422 13.53 -16.77 9.52
CA HIS A 422 14.21 -17.61 10.51
C HIS A 422 15.63 -18.03 10.10
N ILE A 423 16.27 -17.29 9.19
CA ILE A 423 17.64 -17.54 8.74
C ILE A 423 18.60 -16.73 9.62
N PRO A 424 19.60 -17.35 10.27
CA PRO A 424 20.62 -16.61 11.00
C PRO A 424 21.44 -15.73 10.07
N ILE A 425 21.56 -14.44 10.40
CA ILE A 425 22.39 -13.51 9.64
C ILE A 425 23.87 -13.76 9.91
N THR A 426 24.64 -13.99 8.84
CA THR A 426 26.08 -14.29 8.85
C THR A 426 26.92 -13.02 8.68
N LYS A 427 26.52 -12.15 7.75
CA LYS A 427 27.20 -10.88 7.44
C LYS A 427 26.22 -9.84 6.91
N ILE A 428 26.54 -8.57 7.09
CA ILE A 428 25.76 -7.43 6.61
C ILE A 428 26.68 -6.50 5.83
N ARG A 429 26.36 -6.31 4.56
CA ARG A 429 27.03 -5.38 3.66
C ARG A 429 26.11 -4.22 3.29
N VAL A 430 26.68 -3.05 3.10
CA VAL A 430 25.95 -1.82 2.76
C VAL A 430 26.60 -1.11 1.60
N ASP A 431 25.77 -0.62 0.69
CA ASP A 431 26.16 0.10 -0.51
C ASP A 431 25.16 1.23 -0.84
N GLY A 432 25.41 1.96 -1.92
CA GLY A 432 24.58 3.10 -2.35
C GLY A 432 24.97 4.44 -1.72
N GLY A 433 24.44 5.54 -2.28
CA GLY A 433 24.87 6.90 -1.95
C GLY A 433 24.67 7.30 -0.49
N VAL A 434 23.58 6.87 0.14
CA VAL A 434 23.28 7.21 1.54
C VAL A 434 24.20 6.47 2.51
N SER A 435 24.76 5.33 2.11
CA SER A 435 25.74 4.59 2.92
C SER A 435 27.02 5.39 3.21
N ALA A 436 27.30 6.46 2.46
CA ALA A 436 28.41 7.36 2.72
C ALA A 436 28.24 8.19 4.02
N ASN A 437 27.04 8.26 4.58
CA ASN A 437 26.77 8.95 5.84
C ASN A 437 27.10 8.04 7.04
N ASP A 438 28.21 8.34 7.72
CA ASP A 438 28.72 7.55 8.84
C ASP A 438 27.77 7.52 10.04
N PHE A 439 26.98 8.57 10.28
CA PHE A 439 25.95 8.58 11.33
C PHE A 439 24.88 7.51 11.07
N VAL A 440 24.34 7.45 9.85
CA VAL A 440 23.33 6.43 9.48
C VAL A 440 23.90 5.02 9.58
N MET A 441 25.15 4.81 9.13
CA MET A 441 25.79 3.50 9.19
C MET A 441 26.05 3.05 10.62
N GLN A 442 26.57 3.93 11.46
CA GLN A 442 26.82 3.62 12.87
C GLN A 442 25.52 3.32 13.61
N LEU A 443 24.49 4.15 13.44
CA LEU A 443 23.19 3.92 14.08
C LEU A 443 22.54 2.62 13.57
N THR A 444 22.67 2.30 12.28
CA THR A 444 22.18 1.01 11.74
C THR A 444 22.88 -0.17 12.41
N ALA A 445 24.21 -0.14 12.57
CA ALA A 445 24.96 -1.18 13.28
C ALA A 445 24.54 -1.31 14.76
N ASP A 446 24.38 -0.17 15.44
CA ASP A 446 23.95 -0.09 16.83
C ASP A 446 22.54 -0.65 17.03
N LEU A 447 21.60 -0.38 16.11
CA LEU A 447 20.22 -0.88 16.17
C LEU A 447 20.11 -2.36 15.80
N PHE A 448 20.96 -2.85 14.91
CA PHE A 448 21.00 -4.27 14.55
C PHE A 448 21.69 -5.12 15.63
N GLY A 449 22.55 -4.51 16.45
CA GLY A 449 23.43 -5.23 17.37
C GLY A 449 24.43 -6.12 16.63
N ARG A 450 24.86 -5.70 15.42
CA ARG A 450 25.72 -6.48 14.53
C ARG A 450 26.71 -5.61 13.79
N LYS A 451 27.84 -6.21 13.40
CA LYS A 451 28.80 -5.57 12.51
C LYS A 451 28.15 -5.29 11.15
N VAL A 452 28.35 -4.09 10.65
CA VAL A 452 27.93 -3.64 9.32
C VAL A 452 29.17 -3.15 8.58
N ALA A 453 29.40 -3.64 7.37
CA ALA A 453 30.60 -3.29 6.62
C ALA A 453 30.26 -2.60 5.30
N ARG A 454 30.83 -1.41 5.11
CA ARG A 454 30.76 -0.63 3.87
C ARG A 454 32.00 -0.93 3.04
N LEU A 455 31.81 -1.32 1.76
CA LEU A 455 32.93 -1.57 0.86
C LEU A 455 33.46 -0.28 0.23
N GLN A 456 34.70 -0.35 -0.28
CA GLN A 456 35.37 0.80 -0.93
C GLN A 456 34.74 1.15 -2.27
N HIS A 457 34.39 0.13 -3.06
CA HIS A 457 33.57 0.33 -4.24
C HIS A 457 32.13 0.64 -3.80
N ARG A 458 31.51 1.65 -4.42
CA ARG A 458 30.11 2.02 -4.12
C ARG A 458 29.12 1.49 -5.15
N GLU A 459 29.60 1.21 -6.37
CA GLU A 459 28.77 0.82 -7.51
C GLU A 459 28.74 -0.71 -7.68
N MET A 460 28.10 -1.37 -6.72
CA MET A 460 28.09 -2.83 -6.62
C MET A 460 27.31 -3.52 -7.73
N SER A 461 26.26 -2.90 -8.26
CA SER A 461 25.49 -3.45 -9.38
C SER A 461 26.37 -3.64 -10.61
N CYS A 462 27.19 -2.63 -10.95
CA CYS A 462 28.13 -2.71 -12.05
C CYS A 462 29.21 -3.77 -11.80
N LEU A 463 29.75 -3.83 -10.58
CA LEU A 463 30.78 -4.83 -10.21
C LEU A 463 30.24 -6.27 -10.25
N GLY A 464 29.03 -6.50 -9.76
CA GLY A 464 28.40 -7.83 -9.78
C GLY A 464 28.15 -8.35 -11.18
N ALA A 465 27.61 -7.51 -12.08
CA ALA A 465 27.45 -7.88 -13.49
C ALA A 465 28.81 -8.16 -14.16
N ALA A 466 29.85 -7.39 -13.81
CA ALA A 466 31.22 -7.67 -14.27
C ALA A 466 31.70 -9.04 -13.76
N PHE A 467 31.53 -9.34 -12.48
CA PHE A 467 31.93 -10.61 -11.89
C PHE A 467 31.28 -11.81 -12.55
N VAL A 468 29.96 -11.77 -12.79
CA VAL A 468 29.26 -12.89 -13.45
C VAL A 468 29.75 -13.05 -14.89
N ALA A 469 29.85 -11.96 -15.65
CA ALA A 469 30.36 -11.99 -17.03
C ALA A 469 31.82 -12.48 -17.10
N GLY A 470 32.65 -12.03 -16.16
CA GLY A 470 34.06 -12.38 -16.06
C GLY A 470 34.27 -13.84 -15.64
N LEU A 471 33.49 -14.36 -14.69
CA LEU A 471 33.49 -15.79 -14.34
C LEU A 471 33.11 -16.65 -15.56
N ARG A 472 32.08 -16.24 -16.31
CA ARG A 472 31.65 -16.96 -17.51
C ARG A 472 32.70 -16.96 -18.61
N ALA A 473 33.37 -15.82 -18.81
CA ALA A 473 34.41 -15.68 -19.81
C ALA A 473 35.76 -16.27 -19.38
N GLY A 474 35.90 -16.76 -18.15
CA GLY A 474 37.16 -17.25 -17.58
C GLY A 474 38.18 -16.13 -17.31
N PHE A 475 37.71 -14.89 -17.14
CA PHE A 475 38.52 -13.77 -16.68
C PHE A 475 38.88 -13.95 -15.19
N TRP A 476 37.88 -14.21 -14.35
CA TRP A 476 38.06 -14.75 -13.00
C TRP A 476 37.66 -16.23 -12.98
N ARG A 477 38.23 -17.00 -12.05
CA ARG A 477 38.05 -18.46 -12.02
C ARG A 477 36.99 -18.92 -11.03
N THR A 478 36.98 -18.35 -9.82
CA THR A 478 36.10 -18.82 -8.74
C THR A 478 35.55 -17.70 -7.87
N ARG A 479 34.49 -17.98 -7.10
CA ARG A 479 33.91 -17.02 -6.15
C ARG A 479 34.86 -16.69 -5.00
N GLU A 480 35.72 -17.63 -4.61
CA GLU A 480 36.75 -17.41 -3.58
C GLU A 480 37.81 -16.42 -4.04
N GLU A 481 38.13 -16.41 -5.34
CA GLU A 481 38.98 -15.38 -5.94
C GLU A 481 38.32 -14.00 -5.80
N LEU A 482 37.03 -13.88 -6.14
CA LEU A 482 36.27 -12.63 -6.01
C LEU A 482 36.20 -12.13 -4.56
N LYS A 483 35.99 -13.03 -3.58
CA LYS A 483 36.00 -12.69 -2.14
C LYS A 483 37.31 -12.04 -1.70
N LYS A 484 38.46 -12.45 -2.28
CA LYS A 484 39.79 -11.90 -1.95
C LYS A 484 40.05 -10.54 -2.60
N LEU A 485 39.35 -10.23 -3.69
CA LEU A 485 39.50 -8.98 -4.43
C LEU A 485 38.70 -7.83 -3.81
N GLN A 486 37.77 -8.13 -2.88
CA GLN A 486 37.01 -7.09 -2.19
C GLN A 486 37.87 -6.27 -1.22
N SER A 487 37.72 -4.94 -1.32
CA SER A 487 38.29 -3.99 -0.37
C SER A 487 37.19 -3.37 0.50
N THR A 488 37.36 -3.43 1.82
CA THR A 488 36.45 -2.81 2.80
C THR A 488 36.90 -1.40 3.10
N ASP A 489 36.00 -0.42 2.99
CA ASP A 489 36.25 0.98 3.39
C ASP A 489 36.22 1.11 4.91
N LYS A 490 35.07 0.76 5.50
CA LYS A 490 34.84 0.93 6.93
C LYS A 490 33.94 -0.17 7.49
N VAL A 491 34.29 -0.64 8.68
CA VAL A 491 33.46 -1.56 9.47
C VAL A 491 32.90 -0.80 10.67
N PHE A 492 31.57 -0.80 10.77
CA PHE A 492 30.83 -0.22 11.88
C PHE A 492 30.52 -1.34 12.87
N LEU A 493 31.08 -1.24 14.06
CA LEU A 493 30.80 -2.16 15.17
C LEU A 493 29.73 -1.53 16.07
N PRO A 494 28.79 -2.32 16.61
CA PRO A 494 27.81 -1.82 17.55
C PRO A 494 28.54 -1.29 18.80
N LYS A 495 28.22 -0.06 19.22
CA LYS A 495 28.88 0.59 20.37
C LYS A 495 28.33 0.16 21.73
N VAL A 496 27.18 -0.52 21.76
CA VAL A 496 26.54 -0.98 23.00
C VAL A 496 26.80 -2.48 23.18
N VAL A 497 27.50 -2.83 24.26
CA VAL A 497 28.09 -4.17 24.50
C VAL A 497 27.22 -5.04 25.41
N ASP A 498 26.35 -4.45 26.24
CA ASP A 498 25.61 -5.20 27.27
C ASP A 498 24.17 -5.51 26.84
N ARG A 499 23.81 -6.79 26.91
CA ARG A 499 22.43 -7.28 26.82
C ARG A 499 21.75 -7.08 28.18
N ASP A 500 20.52 -6.60 28.17
CA ASP A 500 19.66 -6.67 29.36
C ASP A 500 18.97 -8.05 29.49
N ASP A 501 18.27 -8.27 30.61
CA ASP A 501 17.47 -9.49 30.89
C ASP A 501 16.37 -9.77 29.84
N SER A 502 16.03 -8.78 29.00
CA SER A 502 15.07 -8.88 27.90
C SER A 502 15.72 -9.21 26.54
N GLY A 503 17.06 -9.26 26.48
CA GLY A 503 17.83 -9.53 25.27
C GLY A 503 17.95 -8.33 24.31
N SER A 504 17.64 -7.11 24.75
CA SER A 504 17.71 -5.89 23.93
C SER A 504 19.11 -5.26 23.95
N TRP A 505 19.59 -4.83 22.78
CA TRP A 505 20.96 -4.32 22.58
C TRP A 505 21.11 -2.81 22.76
N ASN A 506 20.03 -2.03 22.92
CA ASN A 506 20.11 -0.57 22.83
C ASN A 506 19.11 0.16 23.75
N ARG A 507 19.41 0.19 25.05
CA ARG A 507 18.56 0.82 26.08
C ARG A 507 18.31 2.31 25.81
N GLU A 508 19.31 3.02 25.30
CA GLU A 508 19.25 4.47 25.06
C GLU A 508 18.29 4.83 23.91
N TYR A 509 18.32 4.07 22.81
CA TYR A 509 17.46 4.33 21.66
C TYR A 509 16.06 3.69 21.76
N THR A 510 15.82 2.82 22.74
CA THR A 510 14.51 2.17 22.91
C THR A 510 13.36 3.18 23.05
N PRO A 511 13.43 4.20 23.93
CA PRO A 511 12.38 5.22 24.03
C PRO A 511 12.22 6.06 22.76
N VAL A 512 13.32 6.33 22.05
CA VAL A 512 13.31 7.09 20.79
C VAL A 512 12.62 6.30 19.69
N LEU A 513 12.97 5.02 19.53
CA LEU A 513 12.30 4.10 18.60
C LEU A 513 10.81 3.96 18.90
N GLN A 514 10.43 3.79 20.16
CA GLN A 514 9.01 3.73 20.55
C GLN A 514 8.28 5.03 20.21
N SER A 515 8.93 6.18 20.38
CA SER A 515 8.37 7.49 20.02
C SER A 515 8.21 7.62 18.50
N TRP A 516 9.22 7.18 17.75
CA TRP A 516 9.17 7.14 16.30
C TRP A 516 8.11 6.15 15.77
N GLU A 517 7.95 4.97 16.37
CA GLU A 517 6.88 4.04 16.03
C GLU A 517 5.49 4.63 16.29
N ARG A 518 5.32 5.40 17.38
CA ARG A 518 4.07 6.15 17.61
C ARG A 518 3.84 7.21 16.53
N ALA A 519 4.87 7.94 16.12
CA ALA A 519 4.78 8.90 15.02
C ALA A 519 4.42 8.20 13.69
N LEU A 520 5.06 7.07 13.42
CA LEU A 520 4.80 6.23 12.25
C LEU A 520 3.35 5.72 12.24
N ARG A 521 2.81 5.22 13.36
CA ARG A 521 1.39 4.81 13.43
C ARG A 521 0.42 5.97 13.22
N ARG A 522 0.78 7.18 13.66
CA ARG A 522 -0.02 8.40 13.43
C ARG A 522 0.03 8.89 11.98
N SER A 523 1.10 8.56 11.25
CA SER A 523 1.23 8.88 9.83
C SER A 523 0.38 7.98 8.91
N MET A 524 -0.02 6.81 9.40
CA MET A 524 -0.79 5.80 8.66
C MET A 524 -2.25 6.19 8.47
N ASN A 525 -2.86 5.69 7.39
CA ASN A 525 -4.26 5.92 7.01
C ASN A 525 -4.67 7.39 6.98
N TRP A 526 -3.70 8.29 6.75
CA TRP A 526 -3.94 9.74 6.71
C TRP A 526 -4.90 10.09 5.57
N ASP A 527 -4.65 9.48 4.43
CA ASP A 527 -5.22 9.88 3.16
C ASP A 527 -6.45 9.03 2.81
N LYS A 528 -7.64 9.67 2.72
CA LYS A 528 -8.90 8.96 2.40
C LYS A 528 -8.87 8.36 0.99
N LYS A 529 -8.20 9.05 0.07
CA LYS A 529 -7.69 8.56 -1.21
C LYS A 529 -6.17 8.38 -1.03
N PRO A 530 -5.54 7.30 -1.54
CA PRO A 530 -4.09 7.16 -1.45
C PRO A 530 -3.39 8.40 -2.03
N HIS A 531 -2.17 8.69 -1.58
CA HIS A 531 -1.36 9.80 -2.10
C HIS A 531 -1.20 9.66 -3.62
N ILE A 532 -2.13 10.27 -4.34
CA ILE A 532 -2.11 10.56 -5.76
C ILE A 532 -2.61 12.01 -5.79
N LEU A 533 -1.79 12.89 -6.36
CA LEU A 533 -2.05 14.31 -6.53
C LEU A 533 -3.38 14.50 -7.29
N ASP A 534 -4.49 14.56 -6.54
CA ASP A 534 -5.83 14.68 -7.08
C ASP A 534 -6.17 16.17 -7.16
N GLN A 535 -5.76 16.78 -8.26
CA GLN A 535 -6.47 17.92 -8.83
C GLN A 535 -7.11 17.47 -10.14
N ARG A 536 -8.35 16.98 -10.06
CA ARG A 536 -9.42 17.38 -11.00
C ARG A 536 -10.78 16.96 -10.44
N GLY A 537 -11.56 17.97 -10.09
CA GLY A 537 -13.00 17.85 -9.96
C GLY A 537 -13.65 17.66 -11.34
N GLU A 538 -14.79 16.99 -11.30
CA GLU A 538 -15.92 17.12 -12.23
C GLU A 538 -15.60 17.05 -13.74
N GLU A 539 -15.64 15.84 -14.29
CA GLU A 539 -16.30 15.52 -15.57
C GLU A 539 -16.08 14.03 -15.88
N GLU A 540 -17.06 13.17 -15.53
CA GLU A 540 -17.36 11.92 -16.25
C GLU A 540 -18.64 11.29 -15.70
N LYS A 541 -19.78 11.91 -16.03
CA LYS A 541 -21.05 11.20 -16.22
C LYS A 541 -21.29 11.16 -17.73
N ASP A 542 -20.83 10.10 -18.37
CA ASP A 542 -21.44 9.46 -19.54
C ASP A 542 -20.42 8.59 -20.26
N LYS A 543 -20.42 7.30 -19.92
CA LYS A 543 -20.06 6.16 -20.79
C LYS A 543 -20.28 4.84 -20.03
N GLN A 544 -21.55 4.55 -19.76
CA GLN A 544 -22.04 3.18 -19.61
C GLN A 544 -22.96 2.88 -20.79
N SER A 545 -22.93 1.65 -21.29
CA SER A 545 -23.27 1.17 -22.66
C SER A 545 -22.08 1.39 -23.59
N ILE A 546 -21.30 0.35 -23.92
CA ILE A 546 -21.63 -0.70 -24.90
C ILE A 546 -20.82 -1.96 -24.51
N THR A 547 -21.47 -3.02 -24.02
CA THR A 547 -21.07 -4.41 -24.28
C THR A 547 -22.25 -5.34 -23.98
N ALA A 548 -23.12 -5.54 -24.95
CA ALA A 548 -24.00 -6.69 -25.02
C ALA A 548 -24.33 -6.94 -26.51
N MET A 549 -24.28 -8.22 -26.91
CA MET A 549 -24.62 -8.79 -28.22
C MET A 549 -23.48 -8.93 -29.25
N ALA A 550 -22.96 -10.15 -29.34
CA ALA A 550 -22.77 -10.94 -30.57
C ALA A 550 -22.28 -12.35 -30.15
N THR A 551 -23.17 -13.25 -29.72
CA THR A 551 -23.63 -14.44 -30.48
C THR A 551 -22.53 -15.25 -31.18
N THR A 552 -22.29 -16.43 -30.59
CA THR A 552 -22.21 -17.76 -31.25
C THR A 552 -22.09 -17.81 -32.77
N GLU A 553 -20.93 -18.27 -33.25
CA GLU A 553 -20.72 -19.35 -34.25
C GLU A 553 -19.35 -19.15 -34.90
N ASP A 554 -18.36 -19.96 -34.48
CA ASP A 554 -17.44 -20.67 -35.40
C ASP A 554 -16.40 -21.44 -34.58
N LYS A 555 -16.61 -22.75 -34.50
CA LYS A 555 -15.60 -23.71 -34.02
C LYS A 555 -15.53 -24.85 -35.02
N ALA A 556 -14.61 -24.74 -35.97
CA ALA A 556 -14.03 -25.91 -36.61
C ALA A 556 -12.57 -25.60 -36.99
N ALA A 557 -11.73 -26.62 -36.81
CA ALA A 557 -10.34 -26.73 -37.28
C ALA A 557 -9.24 -25.96 -36.50
N THR A 558 -8.81 -26.50 -35.37
CA THR A 558 -7.40 -26.93 -35.18
C THR A 558 -7.30 -27.77 -33.92
N LYS A 559 -7.35 -29.09 -34.10
CA LYS A 559 -7.26 -30.07 -33.03
C LYS A 559 -6.20 -31.07 -33.44
N GLU A 560 -4.97 -30.86 -32.98
CA GLU A 560 -3.97 -31.93 -32.84
C GLU A 560 -2.90 -31.49 -31.83
N ASN A 561 -2.46 -32.44 -31.01
CA ASN A 561 -1.55 -32.34 -29.85
C ASN A 561 -2.15 -32.01 -28.46
N VAL A 562 -3.26 -32.67 -28.08
CA VAL A 562 -3.69 -32.80 -26.67
C VAL A 562 -3.97 -34.28 -26.32
N SER A 563 -3.00 -35.16 -26.52
CA SER A 563 -3.13 -36.58 -26.17
C SER A 563 -2.46 -36.98 -24.85
N SER A 564 -1.57 -36.18 -24.25
CA SER A 564 -0.84 -36.63 -23.06
C SER A 564 -1.58 -36.47 -21.72
N TRP A 565 -2.51 -35.51 -21.59
CA TRP A 565 -3.15 -35.21 -20.29
C TRP A 565 -4.41 -36.03 -20.01
N LYS A 566 -5.11 -36.49 -21.07
CA LYS A 566 -6.37 -37.23 -20.95
C LYS A 566 -6.18 -38.66 -20.44
N ASP A 567 -5.06 -39.28 -20.78
CA ASP A 567 -4.71 -40.64 -20.34
C ASP A 567 -4.40 -40.74 -18.83
N SER A 568 -4.14 -39.59 -18.17
CA SER A 568 -3.91 -39.53 -16.72
C SER A 568 -5.20 -39.43 -15.90
N ILE A 569 -6.29 -38.98 -16.53
CA ILE A 569 -7.58 -38.75 -15.85
C ILE A 569 -8.52 -39.94 -16.05
N TYR A 570 -8.48 -40.55 -17.23
CA TYR A 570 -9.33 -41.68 -17.57
C TYR A 570 -8.51 -42.64 -18.44
N ASN A 571 -8.37 -43.88 -17.98
CA ASN A 571 -7.71 -44.93 -18.76
C ASN A 571 -8.78 -45.72 -19.53
N PRO A 572 -8.94 -45.51 -20.86
CA PRO A 572 -9.96 -46.19 -21.64
C PRO A 572 -9.70 -47.70 -21.79
N ARG A 573 -8.50 -48.20 -21.44
CA ARG A 573 -8.20 -49.65 -21.47
C ARG A 573 -8.63 -50.39 -20.20
N THR A 574 -8.61 -49.73 -19.04
CA THR A 574 -8.97 -50.34 -17.74
C THR A 574 -10.31 -49.85 -17.19
N GLY A 575 -10.89 -48.80 -17.77
CA GLY A 575 -12.13 -48.18 -17.28
C GLY A 575 -11.94 -47.41 -15.95
N GLU A 576 -10.70 -47.16 -15.55
CA GLU A 576 -10.35 -46.50 -14.28
C GLU A 576 -10.31 -44.98 -14.45
N LEU A 577 -10.94 -44.28 -13.51
CA LEU A 577 -10.90 -42.82 -13.39
C LEU A 577 -9.98 -42.47 -12.22
N LEU A 578 -8.89 -41.74 -12.48
CA LEU A 578 -7.85 -41.42 -11.47
C LEU A 578 -7.34 -42.66 -10.71
N GLY A 579 -7.15 -43.78 -11.41
CA GLY A 579 -6.58 -45.03 -10.85
C GLY A 579 -7.53 -45.83 -9.95
N ARG A 580 -8.85 -45.57 -9.98
CA ARG A 580 -9.87 -46.36 -9.26
C ARG A 580 -11.06 -46.68 -10.15
N THR A 581 -11.71 -47.81 -9.86
CA THR A 581 -12.94 -48.23 -10.57
C THR A 581 -14.14 -47.37 -10.17
N ALA A 582 -15.13 -47.25 -11.06
CA ALA A 582 -16.36 -46.50 -10.80
C ALA A 582 -17.10 -46.98 -9.54
N CYS A 583 -17.01 -48.28 -9.22
CA CYS A 583 -17.59 -48.86 -8.00
C CYS A 583 -16.90 -48.34 -6.73
N SER A 584 -15.56 -48.20 -6.75
CA SER A 584 -14.80 -47.60 -5.65
C SER A 584 -15.18 -46.13 -5.44
N TRP A 585 -15.34 -45.37 -6.52
CA TRP A 585 -15.82 -43.99 -6.45
C TRP A 585 -17.25 -43.89 -5.91
N GLY A 586 -18.14 -44.80 -6.29
CA GLY A 586 -19.50 -44.88 -5.74
C GLY A 586 -19.53 -45.13 -4.24
N LEU A 587 -18.69 -46.05 -3.74
CA LEU A 587 -18.55 -46.34 -2.31
C LEU A 587 -18.02 -45.14 -1.52
N ILE A 588 -17.03 -44.42 -2.07
CA ILE A 588 -16.48 -43.21 -1.45
C ILE A 588 -17.53 -42.10 -1.40
N LEU A 589 -18.25 -41.89 -2.50
CA LEU A 589 -19.33 -40.90 -2.56
C LEU A 589 -20.43 -41.22 -1.53
N LEU A 590 -20.83 -42.49 -1.42
CA LEU A 590 -21.81 -42.93 -0.44
C LEU A 590 -21.33 -42.68 0.99
N PHE A 591 -20.08 -43.00 1.30
CA PHE A 591 -19.48 -42.73 2.61
C PHE A 591 -19.53 -41.24 2.97
N TYR A 592 -19.09 -40.37 2.06
CA TYR A 592 -19.10 -38.93 2.32
C TYR A 592 -20.51 -38.37 2.41
N LEU A 593 -21.45 -38.87 1.60
CA LEU A 593 -22.85 -38.45 1.67
C LEU A 593 -23.46 -38.80 3.04
N VAL A 594 -23.25 -40.02 3.53
CA VAL A 594 -23.69 -40.44 4.87
C VAL A 594 -22.99 -39.61 5.96
N PHE A 595 -21.67 -39.44 5.87
CA PHE A 595 -20.88 -38.70 6.84
C PHE A 595 -21.31 -37.23 6.96
N TYR A 596 -21.47 -36.54 5.83
CA TYR A 596 -21.89 -35.14 5.83
C TYR A 596 -23.36 -34.96 6.21
N CYS A 597 -24.25 -35.90 5.86
CA CYS A 597 -25.62 -35.89 6.38
C CYS A 597 -25.65 -36.02 7.91
N PHE A 598 -24.81 -36.89 8.49
CA PHE A 598 -24.72 -37.03 9.94
C PHE A 598 -24.13 -35.78 10.61
N LEU A 599 -23.06 -35.20 10.02
CA LEU A 599 -22.45 -33.97 10.52
C LEU A 599 -23.43 -32.78 10.46
N ALA A 600 -24.19 -32.64 9.36
CA ALA A 600 -25.22 -31.63 9.21
C ALA A 600 -26.36 -31.83 10.22
N GLY A 601 -26.78 -33.07 10.47
CA GLY A 601 -27.75 -33.40 11.50
C GLY A 601 -27.26 -33.03 12.90
N MET A 602 -26.01 -33.34 13.24
CA MET A 602 -25.39 -32.95 14.51
C MET A 602 -25.28 -31.43 14.65
N PHE A 603 -24.85 -30.72 13.61
CA PHE A 603 -24.78 -29.27 13.62
C PHE A 603 -26.17 -28.63 13.81
N ALA A 604 -27.17 -29.09 13.05
CA ALA A 604 -28.54 -28.62 13.19
C ALA A 604 -29.10 -28.88 14.60
N LEU A 605 -28.83 -30.07 15.17
CA LEU A 605 -29.21 -30.39 16.54
C LEU A 605 -28.52 -29.47 17.55
N THR A 606 -27.22 -29.23 17.42
CA THR A 606 -26.49 -28.32 18.33
C THR A 606 -26.98 -26.88 18.24
N MET A 607 -27.29 -26.39 17.03
CA MET A 607 -27.88 -25.07 16.83
C MET A 607 -29.29 -24.99 17.40
N TRP A 608 -30.12 -26.03 17.21
CA TRP A 608 -31.45 -26.08 17.78
C TRP A 608 -31.39 -26.07 19.32
N VAL A 609 -30.56 -26.92 19.93
CA VAL A 609 -30.37 -26.92 21.39
C VAL A 609 -29.88 -25.55 21.88
N MET A 610 -28.92 -24.93 21.19
CA MET A 610 -28.45 -23.58 21.54
C MET A 610 -29.59 -22.56 21.46
N LEU A 611 -30.38 -22.55 20.38
CA LEU A 611 -31.50 -21.63 20.20
C LEU A 611 -32.59 -21.84 21.26
N LEU A 612 -32.87 -23.08 21.68
CA LEU A 612 -33.77 -23.37 22.80
C LEU A 612 -33.28 -22.81 24.14
N THR A 613 -31.97 -22.61 24.29
CA THR A 613 -31.41 -22.02 25.51
C THR A 613 -31.33 -20.50 25.48
N LEU A 614 -31.60 -19.85 24.33
CA LEU A 614 -31.56 -18.40 24.19
C LEU A 614 -32.96 -17.83 24.44
N ASP A 615 -33.04 -16.87 25.37
CA ASP A 615 -34.26 -16.10 25.59
C ASP A 615 -34.29 -14.95 24.58
N ASP A 616 -35.25 -14.98 23.65
CA ASP A 616 -35.42 -13.94 22.61
C ASP A 616 -35.77 -12.56 23.20
N ASN A 617 -36.18 -12.52 24.46
CA ASN A 617 -36.66 -11.30 25.10
C ASN A 617 -35.56 -10.53 25.84
N VAL A 618 -34.44 -11.19 26.19
CA VAL A 618 -33.40 -10.60 27.04
C VAL A 618 -31.99 -10.97 26.54
N PRO A 619 -31.11 -10.00 26.26
CA PRO A 619 -29.76 -10.30 25.81
C PRO A 619 -28.94 -10.98 26.92
N LYS A 620 -28.32 -12.13 26.62
CA LYS A 620 -27.43 -12.86 27.54
C LYS A 620 -26.12 -12.13 27.83
N TYR A 621 -25.62 -11.31 26.91
CA TYR A 621 -24.36 -10.57 27.05
C TYR A 621 -24.65 -9.08 27.32
N ARG A 622 -24.42 -8.61 28.55
CA ARG A 622 -24.76 -7.24 28.99
C ARG A 622 -23.55 -6.32 29.18
N ASP A 623 -22.33 -6.83 29.03
CA ASP A 623 -21.07 -6.13 29.39
C ASP A 623 -20.60 -5.05 28.39
N ARG A 624 -21.47 -4.69 27.44
CA ARG A 624 -21.28 -3.75 26.32
C ARG A 624 -20.91 -2.30 26.65
N VAL A 625 -21.86 -1.59 27.26
CA VAL A 625 -21.89 -0.12 27.20
C VAL A 625 -22.67 0.46 28.39
N PRO A 626 -22.02 1.05 29.40
CA PRO A 626 -22.71 1.68 30.54
C PRO A 626 -23.35 3.03 30.21
N TYR A 627 -22.98 3.67 29.09
CA TYR A 627 -23.45 5.01 28.71
C TYR A 627 -24.28 4.98 27.42
N PRO A 628 -25.50 5.53 27.36
CA PRO A 628 -26.27 5.60 26.13
C PRO A 628 -25.64 6.57 25.14
N GLY A 629 -25.61 6.18 23.86
CA GLY A 629 -25.23 7.09 22.78
C GLY A 629 -26.32 8.14 22.51
N LEU A 630 -25.91 9.37 22.16
CA LEU A 630 -26.82 10.46 21.84
C LEU A 630 -26.91 10.65 20.31
N VAL A 631 -28.12 10.79 19.79
CA VAL A 631 -28.38 10.86 18.34
C VAL A 631 -29.31 12.02 18.02
N ILE A 632 -29.05 12.73 16.91
CA ILE A 632 -29.88 13.84 16.44
C ILE A 632 -30.85 13.47 15.30
N ARG A 633 -31.91 14.25 15.15
CA ARG A 633 -32.82 14.27 14.00
C ARG A 633 -33.01 15.73 13.53
N PRO A 634 -32.94 16.02 12.21
CA PRO A 634 -32.71 15.09 11.09
C PRO A 634 -31.33 14.41 11.15
N HIS A 635 -31.17 13.27 10.47
CA HIS A 635 -29.96 12.42 10.54
C HIS A 635 -28.80 13.01 9.72
N ALA A 636 -28.43 14.26 9.96
CA ALA A 636 -27.39 15.00 9.24
C ALA A 636 -26.47 15.70 10.25
N LEU A 637 -25.21 15.27 10.32
CA LEU A 637 -24.21 15.90 11.18
C LEU A 637 -23.73 17.24 10.63
N ASP A 638 -23.87 17.47 9.32
CA ASP A 638 -23.60 18.74 8.66
C ASP A 638 -24.89 19.21 7.96
N MET A 639 -25.52 20.25 8.51
CA MET A 639 -26.78 20.82 8.01
C MET A 639 -26.51 22.19 7.38
N ALA A 640 -26.75 22.32 6.08
CA ALA A 640 -26.62 23.59 5.38
C ALA A 640 -27.88 23.85 4.55
N PHE A 641 -28.58 24.95 4.82
CA PHE A 641 -29.77 25.31 4.07
C PHE A 641 -29.90 26.82 3.91
N ASN A 642 -30.59 27.22 2.84
CA ASN A 642 -30.96 28.60 2.59
C ASN A 642 -32.39 28.80 3.08
N LYS A 643 -32.60 29.72 4.03
CA LYS A 643 -33.94 29.96 4.60
C LYS A 643 -34.92 30.55 3.57
N SER A 644 -34.39 31.23 2.54
CA SER A 644 -35.19 31.86 1.49
C SER A 644 -35.53 30.90 0.33
N ASP A 645 -35.07 29.65 0.38
CA ASP A 645 -35.25 28.64 -0.67
C ASP A 645 -35.91 27.37 -0.07
N PRO A 646 -37.25 27.27 -0.08
CA PRO A 646 -37.99 26.18 0.56
C PRO A 646 -37.57 24.76 0.15
N PRO A 647 -37.30 24.46 -1.13
CA PRO A 647 -36.73 23.17 -1.55
C PRO A 647 -35.47 22.72 -0.79
N LYS A 648 -34.62 23.65 -0.35
CA LYS A 648 -33.33 23.31 0.30
C LYS A 648 -33.47 22.80 1.72
N TYR A 649 -34.53 23.16 2.44
CA TYR A 649 -34.79 22.65 3.79
C TYR A 649 -35.97 21.67 3.86
N ALA A 650 -36.78 21.55 2.80
CA ALA A 650 -37.93 20.63 2.74
C ALA A 650 -37.57 19.17 3.09
N GLN A 651 -36.36 18.71 2.70
CA GLN A 651 -35.91 17.36 3.05
C GLN A 651 -35.70 17.17 4.55
N TYR A 652 -35.20 18.20 5.26
CA TYR A 652 -35.00 18.15 6.71
C TYR A 652 -36.35 18.13 7.45
N VAL A 653 -37.30 18.95 6.99
CA VAL A 653 -38.69 18.99 7.49
C VAL A 653 -39.37 17.63 7.31
N LYS A 654 -39.33 17.06 6.10
CA LYS A 654 -39.90 15.74 5.80
C LYS A 654 -39.31 14.63 6.68
N ASN A 655 -38.01 14.67 6.93
CA ASN A 655 -37.33 13.71 7.81
C ASN A 655 -37.79 13.82 9.26
N LEU A 656 -38.00 15.04 9.77
CA LEU A 656 -38.52 15.29 11.12
C LEU A 656 -39.97 14.83 11.25
N GLU A 657 -40.81 15.17 10.27
CA GLU A 657 -42.22 14.78 10.24
C GLU A 657 -42.38 13.25 10.21
N SER A 658 -41.69 12.58 9.29
CA SER A 658 -41.71 11.11 9.19
C SER A 658 -41.22 10.44 10.48
N PHE A 659 -40.20 11.00 11.13
CA PHE A 659 -39.70 10.48 12.40
C PHE A 659 -40.72 10.63 13.54
N LEU A 660 -41.42 11.76 13.61
CA LEU A 660 -42.39 12.06 14.67
C LEU A 660 -43.74 11.35 14.50
N GLN A 661 -44.01 10.67 13.38
CA GLN A 661 -45.26 9.92 13.18
C GLN A 661 -45.54 8.85 14.24
N ARG A 662 -44.50 8.29 14.88
CA ARG A 662 -44.65 7.32 15.98
C ARG A 662 -44.91 7.98 17.35
N TYR A 663 -44.62 9.27 17.44
CA TYR A 663 -44.83 10.10 18.62
C TYR A 663 -46.16 10.84 18.59
N ASN A 664 -46.99 10.64 17.56
CA ASN A 664 -48.31 11.27 17.49
C ASN A 664 -49.13 10.95 18.74
N ASP A 665 -49.73 11.99 19.32
CA ASP A 665 -50.50 11.87 20.56
C ASP A 665 -51.62 10.82 20.43
N THR A 666 -52.29 10.74 19.27
CA THR A 666 -53.31 9.71 18.97
C THR A 666 -52.79 8.27 18.98
N LYS A 667 -51.52 8.03 18.63
CA LYS A 667 -50.89 6.70 18.74
C LYS A 667 -50.35 6.42 20.14
N GLN A 668 -50.11 7.47 20.91
CA GLN A 668 -49.60 7.39 22.27
C GLN A 668 -50.74 7.38 23.30
N GLU A 669 -51.99 7.63 22.89
CA GLU A 669 -53.20 7.54 23.73
C GLU A 669 -53.45 6.13 24.28
N SER A 670 -53.03 5.08 23.57
CA SER A 670 -53.09 3.69 24.05
C SER A 670 -52.05 3.34 25.11
N ASN A 671 -51.08 4.23 25.37
CA ASN A 671 -50.01 4.05 26.35
C ASN A 671 -50.39 4.67 27.70
N GLU A 672 -49.79 4.18 28.78
CA GLU A 672 -50.15 4.59 30.15
C GLU A 672 -49.63 5.96 30.54
N ASP A 673 -50.35 6.61 31.45
CA ASP A 673 -49.92 7.85 32.10
C ASP A 673 -49.07 7.51 33.34
N CYS A 674 -47.76 7.50 33.16
CA CYS A 674 -46.82 7.13 34.21
C CYS A 674 -46.60 8.26 35.24
N PRO A 675 -46.29 7.94 36.50
CA PRO A 675 -46.00 8.93 37.53
C PRO A 675 -44.69 9.67 37.20
N PRO A 676 -44.69 11.01 37.08
CA PRO A 676 -43.50 11.78 36.77
C PRO A 676 -42.51 11.78 37.95
N GLY A 677 -41.21 11.81 37.64
CA GLY A 677 -40.13 11.92 38.64
C GLY A 677 -39.64 10.59 39.22
N ASP A 678 -40.42 9.50 39.08
CA ASP A 678 -40.09 8.17 39.56
C ASP A 678 -39.84 7.19 38.41
N TYR A 679 -39.06 6.13 38.63
CA TYR A 679 -38.88 5.07 37.63
C TYR A 679 -40.16 4.26 37.48
N PHE A 680 -40.54 3.94 36.25
CA PHE A 680 -41.69 3.07 36.00
C PHE A 680 -41.28 1.59 36.08
N MET A 681 -41.12 1.14 37.32
CA MET A 681 -40.69 -0.21 37.67
C MET A 681 -41.79 -1.24 37.40
N GLN A 682 -41.49 -2.23 36.58
CA GLN A 682 -42.43 -3.27 36.17
C GLN A 682 -41.81 -4.66 36.25
N ASP A 683 -40.78 -4.88 37.06
CA ASP A 683 -39.95 -6.10 37.04
C ASP A 683 -40.80 -7.38 37.21
N ASP A 684 -41.84 -7.35 38.03
CA ASP A 684 -42.72 -8.49 38.34
C ASP A 684 -43.95 -8.63 37.40
N ALA A 685 -44.16 -7.69 36.47
CA ALA A 685 -45.32 -7.73 35.57
C ALA A 685 -45.05 -8.64 34.34
N PRO A 686 -45.98 -9.54 33.96
CA PRO A 686 -45.80 -10.42 32.80
C PRO A 686 -45.83 -9.66 31.46
N GLU A 687 -46.63 -8.60 31.37
CA GLU A 687 -46.66 -7.65 30.24
C GLU A 687 -46.13 -6.29 30.70
N LYS A 688 -45.24 -5.68 29.90
CA LYS A 688 -44.64 -4.37 30.24
C LYS A 688 -45.40 -3.27 29.52
N LYS A 689 -46.03 -2.38 30.28
CA LYS A 689 -46.76 -1.21 29.80
C LYS A 689 -45.80 -0.08 29.44
N VAL A 690 -46.15 0.69 28.42
CA VAL A 690 -45.37 1.82 27.91
C VAL A 690 -45.85 3.14 28.49
N CYS A 691 -44.94 4.02 28.90
CA CYS A 691 -45.27 5.39 29.27
C CYS A 691 -45.54 6.26 28.05
N ARG A 692 -46.66 6.97 28.07
CA ARG A 692 -47.07 7.92 27.04
C ARG A 692 -46.08 9.07 26.88
N PHE A 693 -45.60 9.30 25.66
CA PHE A 693 -44.86 10.52 25.31
C PHE A 693 -45.79 11.52 24.62
N LYS A 694 -45.93 12.72 25.20
CA LYS A 694 -46.75 13.79 24.61
C LYS A 694 -45.91 14.60 23.61
N ARG A 695 -46.19 14.47 22.31
CA ARG A 695 -45.50 15.24 21.25
C ARG A 695 -45.73 16.74 21.39
N SER A 696 -46.86 17.16 21.95
CA SER A 696 -47.13 18.55 22.34
C SER A 696 -46.07 19.14 23.29
N ALA A 697 -45.37 18.32 24.08
CA ALA A 697 -44.28 18.77 24.95
C ALA A 697 -43.08 19.35 24.17
N LEU A 698 -42.95 19.04 22.88
CA LEU A 698 -41.92 19.61 21.99
C LEU A 698 -42.28 21.02 21.47
N SER A 699 -43.46 21.55 21.80
CA SER A 699 -43.92 22.90 21.47
C SER A 699 -43.67 23.28 20.00
N PHE A 700 -42.94 24.36 19.70
CA PHE A 700 -42.62 24.80 18.33
C PHE A 700 -41.82 23.79 17.51
N CYS A 701 -41.14 22.83 18.14
CA CYS A 701 -40.42 21.76 17.47
C CYS A 701 -41.26 20.48 17.32
N SER A 702 -42.53 20.52 17.74
CA SER A 702 -43.45 19.39 17.61
C SER A 702 -43.92 19.18 16.18
N GLY A 703 -43.93 20.19 15.30
CA GLY A 703 -44.58 20.10 13.99
C GLY A 703 -46.10 20.26 14.02
N LEU A 704 -46.70 20.49 15.21
CA LEU A 704 -48.14 20.74 15.37
C LEU A 704 -48.48 22.23 15.22
N SER A 705 -47.67 23.10 15.83
CA SER A 705 -47.84 24.56 15.76
C SER A 705 -47.04 25.21 14.62
N ASP A 706 -45.89 24.64 14.26
CA ASP A 706 -45.06 25.08 13.14
C ASP A 706 -44.66 23.87 12.29
N THR A 707 -45.24 23.78 11.08
CA THR A 707 -44.99 22.68 10.14
C THR A 707 -43.59 22.72 9.52
N ASN A 708 -42.88 23.84 9.62
CA ASN A 708 -41.52 24.00 9.10
C ASN A 708 -40.44 23.82 10.18
N PHE A 709 -40.80 23.51 11.42
CA PHE A 709 -39.85 23.27 12.52
C PHE A 709 -38.79 24.40 12.68
N GLY A 710 -39.18 25.65 12.43
CA GLY A 710 -38.34 26.85 12.50
C GLY A 710 -37.35 27.03 11.35
N TYR A 711 -37.32 26.15 10.34
CA TYR A 711 -36.37 26.25 9.21
C TYR A 711 -36.66 27.47 8.31
N SER A 712 -37.92 27.81 8.08
CA SER A 712 -38.34 28.99 7.31
C SER A 712 -37.91 30.31 7.97
N GLU A 713 -37.87 30.36 9.30
CA GLU A 713 -37.44 31.53 10.08
C GLU A 713 -35.92 31.62 10.23
N GLY A 714 -35.17 30.63 9.75
CA GLY A 714 -33.73 30.50 10.02
C GLY A 714 -33.41 30.17 11.48
N LYS A 715 -34.38 29.62 12.23
CA LYS A 715 -34.26 29.19 13.63
C LYS A 715 -34.60 27.70 13.78
N PRO A 716 -33.76 26.80 13.21
CA PRO A 716 -34.12 25.40 13.03
C PRO A 716 -34.19 24.64 14.36
N CYS A 717 -35.15 23.72 14.44
CA CYS A 717 -35.24 22.72 15.50
C CYS A 717 -34.42 21.47 15.18
N VAL A 718 -33.72 20.96 16.18
CA VAL A 718 -33.00 19.67 16.15
C VAL A 718 -33.51 18.83 17.30
N LEU A 719 -33.94 17.59 17.02
CA LEU A 719 -34.40 16.66 18.06
C LEU A 719 -33.25 15.76 18.49
N LEU A 720 -33.09 15.57 19.79
CA LEU A 720 -32.09 14.73 20.43
C LEU A 720 -32.78 13.54 21.09
N LYS A 721 -32.19 12.35 20.93
CA LYS A 721 -32.68 11.11 21.54
C LYS A 721 -31.52 10.22 21.99
N MET A 722 -31.74 9.47 23.05
CA MET A 722 -30.79 8.45 23.53
C MET A 722 -31.03 7.07 22.88
N ASN A 723 -29.96 6.30 22.75
CA ASN A 723 -30.04 4.89 22.40
C ASN A 723 -30.75 4.09 23.51
N ARG A 724 -31.48 3.05 23.11
CA ARG A 724 -32.17 2.16 24.04
C ARG A 724 -31.16 1.24 24.70
N ILE A 725 -31.11 1.22 26.02
CA ILE A 725 -30.34 0.26 26.81
C ILE A 725 -31.31 -0.46 27.74
N ILE A 726 -31.33 -1.79 27.67
CA ILE A 726 -32.23 -2.61 28.48
C ILE A 726 -31.81 -2.52 29.95
N GLY A 727 -32.75 -2.20 30.84
CA GLY A 727 -32.50 -2.10 32.27
C GLY A 727 -31.76 -0.83 32.73
N LEU A 728 -31.54 0.15 31.84
CA LEU A 728 -30.85 1.39 32.21
C LEU A 728 -31.67 2.19 33.22
N LYS A 729 -31.04 2.56 34.34
CA LYS A 729 -31.61 3.41 35.39
C LYS A 729 -30.61 4.54 35.70
N PRO A 730 -30.76 5.74 35.09
CA PRO A 730 -29.83 6.84 35.32
C PRO A 730 -29.93 7.34 36.76
N ARG A 731 -28.80 7.44 37.47
CA ARG A 731 -28.74 8.06 38.80
C ARG A 731 -28.75 9.58 38.63
N GLY A 732 -29.61 10.29 39.35
CA GLY A 732 -29.82 11.73 39.18
C GLY A 732 -30.89 12.04 38.12
N ASP A 733 -30.97 13.31 37.70
CA ASP A 733 -31.98 13.79 36.75
C ASP A 733 -31.30 14.15 35.41
N PRO A 734 -31.36 13.27 34.39
CA PRO A 734 -30.67 13.50 33.13
C PRO A 734 -31.31 14.67 32.36
N TYR A 735 -30.48 15.61 31.90
CA TYR A 735 -30.90 16.67 30.97
C TYR A 735 -29.87 16.87 29.86
N ILE A 736 -30.31 17.43 28.74
CA ILE A 736 -29.43 17.69 27.59
C ILE A 736 -29.00 19.15 27.58
N ASN A 737 -27.70 19.38 27.68
CA ASN A 737 -27.08 20.69 27.56
C ASN A 737 -26.38 20.82 26.21
N CYS A 738 -26.60 21.93 25.49
CA CYS A 738 -26.00 22.16 24.18
C CYS A 738 -25.20 23.46 24.18
N THR A 739 -23.98 23.42 23.66
CA THR A 739 -23.05 24.55 23.62
C THR A 739 -22.52 24.78 22.20
N VAL A 740 -22.12 26.01 21.90
CA VAL A 740 -21.48 26.37 20.62
C VAL A 740 -20.05 26.83 20.89
N LYS A 741 -19.08 26.33 20.12
CA LYS A 741 -17.68 26.76 20.19
C LYS A 741 -17.51 28.13 19.51
N LYS A 742 -17.86 29.23 20.19
CA LYS A 742 -17.70 30.64 19.72
C LYS A 742 -17.56 31.59 20.94
N ASP A 743 -16.91 32.74 20.76
CA ASP A 743 -16.69 33.74 21.83
C ASP A 743 -18.00 34.35 22.40
N ASN A 744 -19.10 34.32 21.63
CA ASN A 744 -20.44 34.71 22.09
C ASN A 744 -21.39 33.50 22.02
N PRO A 745 -22.06 33.11 23.13
CA PRO A 745 -22.99 32.00 23.13
C PRO A 745 -24.29 32.35 22.39
N ILE A 746 -24.75 31.43 21.55
CA ILE A 746 -26.05 31.55 20.86
C ILE A 746 -27.16 31.19 21.84
N GLN A 747 -28.24 31.96 21.84
CA GLN A 747 -29.42 31.63 22.64
C GLN A 747 -30.11 30.38 22.09
N MET A 748 -30.33 29.39 22.95
CA MET A 748 -31.03 28.14 22.62
C MET A 748 -32.28 28.00 23.47
N GLN A 749 -33.33 27.44 22.89
CA GLN A 749 -34.57 27.12 23.60
C GLN A 749 -34.79 25.61 23.59
N TYR A 750 -35.06 25.03 24.76
CA TYR A 750 -35.21 23.59 24.96
C TYR A 750 -36.67 23.21 25.17
N PHE A 751 -37.07 22.05 24.62
CA PHE A 751 -38.39 21.47 24.82
C PHE A 751 -38.27 19.97 25.10
N PRO A 752 -38.74 19.46 26.25
CA PRO A 752 -39.32 20.19 27.39
C PRO A 752 -38.33 21.20 28.01
N SER A 753 -38.83 22.12 28.84
CA SER A 753 -38.01 23.17 29.48
C SER A 753 -36.80 22.57 30.19
N GLU A 754 -35.65 23.24 30.07
CA GLU A 754 -34.34 22.79 30.58
C GLU A 754 -33.81 21.48 29.96
N GLY A 755 -34.48 20.93 28.94
CA GLY A 755 -34.02 19.73 28.24
C GLY A 755 -34.00 18.47 29.11
N ARG A 756 -34.81 18.45 30.18
CA ARG A 756 -34.90 17.33 31.13
C ARG A 756 -35.57 16.11 30.51
N ILE A 757 -35.08 14.94 30.89
CA ILE A 757 -35.65 13.64 30.55
C ILE A 757 -36.15 13.01 31.84
N ASP A 758 -37.48 12.85 31.94
CA ASP A 758 -38.11 12.31 33.14
C ASP A 758 -37.73 10.84 33.38
N LYS A 759 -37.58 10.46 34.66
CA LYS A 759 -37.26 9.10 35.09
C LYS A 759 -38.34 8.08 34.74
N MET A 760 -39.58 8.52 34.55
CA MET A 760 -40.70 7.65 34.19
C MET A 760 -40.48 6.87 32.89
N TYR A 761 -39.62 7.37 31.99
CA TYR A 761 -39.26 6.69 30.75
C TYR A 761 -38.25 5.54 30.92
N PHE A 762 -37.80 5.27 32.14
CA PHE A 762 -36.82 4.23 32.49
C PHE A 762 -37.38 3.26 33.55
N PRO A 763 -36.96 1.97 33.53
CA PRO A 763 -36.05 1.35 32.55
C PRO A 763 -36.76 0.86 31.27
N TYR A 764 -35.99 0.67 30.20
CA TYR A 764 -36.47 -0.01 28.99
C TYR A 764 -36.33 -1.53 29.11
N TYR A 765 -37.36 -2.30 28.76
CA TYR A 765 -37.40 -3.75 28.99
C TYR A 765 -37.07 -4.64 27.77
N GLY A 766 -36.88 -4.07 26.58
CA GLY A 766 -36.53 -4.84 25.36
C GLY A 766 -37.55 -4.66 24.23
N LYS A 767 -37.18 -5.05 23.01
CA LYS A 767 -37.99 -4.74 21.82
C LYS A 767 -39.28 -5.55 21.75
N ASN A 768 -39.23 -6.83 22.12
CA ASN A 768 -40.36 -7.75 21.98
C ASN A 768 -41.35 -7.66 23.15
N ILE A 769 -40.89 -7.29 24.35
CA ILE A 769 -41.76 -7.14 25.54
C ILE A 769 -42.28 -5.70 25.70
N HIS A 770 -41.67 -4.72 25.02
CA HIS A 770 -41.97 -3.29 25.14
C HIS A 770 -42.09 -2.67 23.74
N GLU A 771 -42.99 -3.24 22.92
CA GLU A 771 -43.07 -3.02 21.46
C GLU A 771 -43.38 -1.55 21.09
N ASP A 772 -44.33 -0.93 21.77
CA ASP A 772 -44.79 0.44 21.51
C ASP A 772 -43.95 1.53 22.21
N TYR A 773 -42.88 1.12 22.90
CA TYR A 773 -41.98 2.06 23.58
C TYR A 773 -41.31 3.01 22.58
N VAL A 774 -41.43 4.30 22.85
CA VAL A 774 -40.72 5.37 22.17
C VAL A 774 -39.72 6.02 23.13
N GLN A 775 -38.55 6.40 22.62
CA GLN A 775 -37.54 7.05 23.46
C GLN A 775 -37.95 8.49 23.76
N PRO A 776 -37.75 8.99 24.98
CA PRO A 776 -38.00 10.39 25.28
C PRO A 776 -37.12 11.29 24.40
N LEU A 777 -37.73 12.36 23.89
CA LEU A 777 -37.10 13.32 23.00
C LEU A 777 -36.89 14.65 23.71
N VAL A 778 -35.78 15.31 23.40
CA VAL A 778 -35.54 16.71 23.73
C VAL A 778 -35.31 17.45 22.42
N ALA A 779 -36.05 18.52 22.17
CA ALA A 779 -35.80 19.41 21.05
C ALA A 779 -34.99 20.62 21.50
N VAL A 780 -34.04 21.04 20.66
CA VAL A 780 -33.34 22.32 20.79
C VAL A 780 -33.67 23.19 19.58
N LYS A 781 -34.23 24.38 19.82
CA LYS A 781 -34.44 25.42 18.81
C LYS A 781 -33.30 26.43 18.90
N LEU A 782 -32.55 26.57 17.80
CA LEU A 782 -31.43 27.49 17.72
C LEU A 782 -31.94 28.89 17.35
N LEU A 783 -31.83 29.87 18.25
CA LEU A 783 -32.31 31.24 18.02
C LEU A 783 -31.21 32.08 17.33
N LEU A 784 -30.90 31.72 16.09
CA LEU A 784 -29.86 32.39 15.31
C LEU A 784 -30.23 33.84 14.98
N THR A 785 -29.25 34.74 15.07
CA THR A 785 -29.38 36.14 14.68
C THR A 785 -28.80 36.39 13.28
N LYS A 786 -28.99 37.60 12.73
CA LYS A 786 -28.43 37.96 11.40
C LYS A 786 -26.90 37.85 11.34
N GLU A 787 -26.21 38.02 12.46
CA GLU A 787 -24.74 37.95 12.55
C GLU A 787 -24.20 36.50 12.50
N ASP A 788 -25.09 35.53 12.73
CA ASP A 788 -24.78 34.10 12.73
C ASP A 788 -25.05 33.44 11.37
N TYR A 789 -25.81 34.09 10.49
CA TYR A 789 -26.04 33.61 9.14
C TYR A 789 -24.76 33.62 8.30
N ASN A 790 -24.71 32.73 7.30
CA ASN A 790 -23.58 32.47 6.42
C ASN A 790 -22.30 31.95 7.12
N LYS A 791 -22.32 31.75 8.44
CA LYS A 791 -21.24 31.11 9.21
C LYS A 791 -21.59 29.66 9.53
N GLU A 792 -20.57 28.81 9.60
CA GLU A 792 -20.72 27.43 10.06
C GLU A 792 -20.59 27.39 11.58
N LEU A 793 -21.60 26.82 12.25
CA LEU A 793 -21.68 26.75 13.72
C LEU A 793 -21.60 25.30 14.16
N ALA A 794 -20.59 24.97 14.97
CA ALA A 794 -20.47 23.66 15.60
C ALA A 794 -21.19 23.65 16.95
N VAL A 795 -22.29 22.90 17.03
CA VAL A 795 -23.09 22.70 18.23
C VAL A 795 -22.75 21.34 18.83
N GLU A 796 -22.41 21.33 20.10
CA GLU A 796 -22.14 20.11 20.87
C GLU A 796 -23.17 19.96 21.97
N CYS A 797 -23.91 18.85 21.95
CA CYS A 797 -24.90 18.51 22.97
C CYS A 797 -24.41 17.34 23.81
N ARG A 798 -24.56 17.43 25.14
CA ARG A 798 -24.13 16.45 26.14
C ARG A 798 -25.29 16.13 27.08
N VAL A 799 -25.32 14.90 27.59
CA VAL A 799 -26.21 14.51 28.70
C VAL A 799 -25.50 14.84 30.01
N GLU A 800 -26.13 15.68 30.83
CA GLU A 800 -25.64 16.13 32.13
C GLU A 800 -26.63 15.77 33.26
N GLY A 801 -26.29 16.08 34.51
CA GLY A 801 -27.18 15.88 35.68
C GLY A 801 -27.37 14.42 36.13
N SER A 802 -26.66 13.47 35.52
CA SER A 802 -26.73 12.04 35.85
C SER A 802 -25.39 11.31 35.65
N ASP A 803 -25.33 10.05 36.08
CA ASP A 803 -24.21 9.13 35.83
C ASP A 803 -24.06 8.71 34.35
N LEU A 804 -24.90 9.22 33.45
CA LEU A 804 -24.81 8.99 32.01
C LEU A 804 -23.76 9.88 31.32
N CYS A 805 -23.18 10.84 32.03
CA CYS A 805 -22.17 11.74 31.50
C CYS A 805 -20.87 10.99 31.18
N ASN A 806 -20.38 11.09 29.94
CA ASN A 806 -19.10 10.52 29.52
C ASN A 806 -18.10 11.61 29.13
N ASN A 807 -16.96 11.64 29.81
CA ASN A 807 -15.86 12.57 29.57
C ASN A 807 -14.70 11.95 28.76
N ASP A 808 -14.79 10.69 28.32
CA ASP A 808 -13.75 10.05 27.51
C ASP A 808 -13.72 10.60 26.07
N GLU A 809 -12.59 11.21 25.71
CA GLU A 809 -12.32 11.78 24.38
C GLU A 809 -12.30 10.73 23.26
N ARG A 810 -12.09 9.44 23.58
CA ARG A 810 -11.98 8.33 22.62
C ARG A 810 -13.33 7.92 22.00
N ASP A 811 -14.42 8.00 22.76
CA ASP A 811 -15.75 7.53 22.35
C ASP A 811 -16.75 8.68 22.19
N LYS A 812 -16.60 9.43 21.09
CA LYS A 812 -17.32 10.70 20.81
C LYS A 812 -18.85 10.62 20.70
N PHE A 813 -19.45 9.42 20.70
CA PHE A 813 -20.90 9.24 20.54
C PHE A 813 -21.62 8.83 21.82
N LEU A 814 -20.89 8.46 22.87
CA LEU A 814 -21.45 8.06 24.17
C LEU A 814 -21.73 9.32 25.00
N GLY A 815 -22.98 9.56 25.39
CA GLY A 815 -23.39 10.72 26.19
C GLY A 815 -23.26 12.09 25.52
N ARG A 816 -22.74 12.18 24.28
CA ARG A 816 -22.56 13.44 23.54
C ARG A 816 -22.74 13.28 22.04
N VAL A 817 -23.10 14.37 21.36
CA VAL A 817 -23.18 14.47 19.90
C VAL A 817 -22.79 15.87 19.44
N THR A 818 -21.96 15.95 18.41
CA THR A 818 -21.56 17.22 17.78
C THR A 818 -22.09 17.28 16.36
N PHE A 819 -22.72 18.39 15.99
CA PHE A 819 -23.19 18.65 14.64
C PHE A 819 -22.92 20.09 14.22
N ARG A 820 -22.84 20.32 12.91
CA ARG A 820 -22.56 21.62 12.31
C ARG A 820 -23.77 22.12 11.56
N ILE A 821 -24.07 23.42 11.71
CA ILE A 821 -25.19 24.05 11.07
C ILE A 821 -24.78 25.36 10.39
N LYS A 822 -25.23 25.56 9.16
CA LYS A 822 -25.02 26.78 8.36
C LYS A 822 -26.35 27.22 7.75
N VAL A 823 -26.85 28.37 8.19
CA VAL A 823 -28.05 29.00 7.63
C VAL A 823 -27.61 30.10 6.67
N VAL A 824 -27.98 29.96 5.40
CA VAL A 824 -27.64 30.93 4.35
C VAL A 824 -28.78 31.94 4.19
N ASP A 825 -28.41 33.22 4.15
CA ASP A 825 -29.32 34.35 3.88
C ASP A 825 -28.73 35.23 2.77
N ILE A 826 -29.42 35.29 1.63
CA ILE A 826 -28.97 35.98 0.41
C ILE A 826 -29.18 37.50 0.49
N ASP A 827 -30.13 37.99 1.31
CA ASP A 827 -30.40 39.44 1.43
C ASP A 827 -29.28 40.20 2.15
N VAL A 828 -28.46 39.51 2.95
CA VAL A 828 -27.27 40.08 3.59
C VAL A 828 -26.19 40.40 2.53
N ASN A 829 -26.08 39.60 1.46
CA ASN A 829 -25.09 39.82 0.40
C ASN A 829 -25.49 40.93 -0.59
N ARG A 830 -26.79 41.20 -0.80
CA ARG A 830 -27.24 42.30 -1.67
C ARG A 830 -26.92 43.70 -1.11
N LYS A 831 -26.94 43.89 0.20
CA LYS A 831 -26.56 45.18 0.82
C LYS A 831 -25.06 45.46 0.79
N LEU A 832 -24.21 44.44 0.82
CA LEU A 832 -22.75 44.60 0.71
C LEU A 832 -22.30 44.92 -0.72
N ILE A 833 -22.98 44.38 -1.74
CA ILE A 833 -22.69 44.67 -3.15
C ILE A 833 -23.22 46.07 -3.56
N ALA A 834 -24.30 46.57 -2.94
CA ALA A 834 -24.86 47.89 -3.24
C ALA A 834 -24.05 49.08 -2.68
N ILE A 835 -23.06 48.85 -1.80
CA ILE A 835 -22.17 49.91 -1.28
C ILE A 835 -20.92 50.09 -2.16
N ALA A 836 -20.59 49.11 -3.01
CA ALA A 836 -19.39 49.13 -3.86
C ALA A 836 -19.61 49.71 -5.27
N THR A 837 -20.82 50.16 -5.60
CA THR A 837 -21.15 50.74 -6.91
C THR A 837 -21.83 52.11 -6.77
N LYS A 838 -21.08 53.11 -6.30
CA LYS A 838 -21.39 54.53 -6.57
C LYS A 838 -20.53 55.01 -7.76
N PRO A 839 -21.12 55.59 -8.83
CA PRO A 839 -20.38 56.03 -10.00
C PRO A 839 -19.68 57.36 -9.73
N PHE A 840 -18.38 57.43 -10.01
CA PHE A 840 -17.67 58.68 -10.27
C PHE A 840 -18.04 59.14 -11.69
N GLY A 841 -18.70 60.28 -11.79
CA GLY A 841 -19.08 60.90 -13.05
C GLY A 841 -19.51 62.36 -12.86
N ALA A 842 -18.51 63.24 -13.02
CA ALA A 842 -18.53 64.62 -13.51
C ALA A 842 -19.74 65.54 -13.24
N ILE A 843 -19.48 66.69 -12.59
CA ILE A 843 -20.04 67.98 -13.01
C ILE A 843 -18.89 69.01 -13.03
N VAL A 844 -18.90 69.76 -14.13
CA VAL A 844 -18.23 71.04 -14.47
C VAL A 844 -17.84 71.92 -13.30
#